data_AF-U5MU73-F1
#
_entry.id   AF-U5MU73-F1
#
_cell.length_a   1.000
_cell.length_b   1.000
_cell.length_c   1.000
_cell.angle_alpha   90.00
_cell.angle_beta   90.00
_cell.angle_gamma   90.00
#
_symmetry.space_group_name_H-M   'P 1'
#
loop_
_entity.id
_entity.type
_entity.pdbx_description
1 polymer ?
#
loop_
_entity_poly.entity_id
_entity_poly.type
_entity_poly.pdbx_seq_one_letter_code
_entity_poly.pdbx_strand_id
1 'polypeptide(L)'
;MSNFKEKGFFKSICSLSKAKEQNEEKTKETKTKVEQNEPRKNNLVKKCKVKKRIWKRDCDPIRSVILWGYDNEDNPSFLILYGEHKFKNTENNAEVIDNTFDDNGEGINNILEDDVKYTSYALFKGKEGHLPAFQTVKIINDTSYYSRRNMDTAPRMYYKTGLKSYWRRDENYRVKEFVNLNVEDQIVLPYFTDDSYEDYVKIIEEKNISFQDFKLVKHPNEILKLNEECYKYYETICDMVSSENLYIRKKSLNELLEMEIPQNIFDLLMKIGSTELISGLFLELAKRKNPILIKEAANILEANITWGAESYVKGVKRCAHIYCTALCEEARMDRAKHIYESLPYMDLHLIKINDRDIPEGKILEGAAYRKYANQGLLREYQGTYDYGERKWVEHRCSQRYKISDYCDGVILKSIEFKNTIQESEAYGLADVIGKIAYYLDAPRLNYYFRGNGKTRELKYYKRYVRKIIDSYGENDSEKFVQAMKALLTSYTEHDYVCKFKGNFQFNEFLKSYLYYDFNEKPPVGWDNWRARSIWMENDQLMNLQGRYEFKKEIWDNHLKDVLEIASKSKINPVLKACYYILKDSKNTQNFIDNMSYKELIGLTEGSYEPLANMFKDLLHNKLNSVNTFNFEIMIVLMSSPKEDIQNLAKEFMNETNGEFSSHDLIDIMMLKNIDVWTDLFKERLLALGNREYCDFIQSIINNSNKFISTNIGVSKEIKDAFSLSAGKIQDMSEDERADLISRMIVEILNTDKMINWIEEFIEEVIFSASYEDLENLLKKITIKQTDKLISQKAKQILSLLQAIQNKKLPSDSEITGILESGTSKMINMLFNNIEENSKELSERFSTLLIMLESDITLLNQKAEEIFENMDEEKRKKLHGIIIDSPVKKVYSFGLRKLDEIYKDLIPKEFVIQMLEHTSSEVKSYISDKTKDILNNLGNGDKELFMYYMRTLLFLPNKVSKSKDNLYEVIPKFVIKHKDKLEEVENILLDIGSSNIILDLERALTTLAIIRKEAV
;
A
#
# COMPACT_ATOMS: atom_id res chain seq x y z
N MET A 1 37.63 32.01 -33.81
CA MET A 1 38.99 32.52 -33.51
C MET A 1 38.88 33.62 -32.47
N SER A 2 39.12 33.29 -31.21
CA SER A 2 39.81 34.16 -30.24
C SER A 2 40.28 33.26 -29.10
N ASN A 3 41.59 33.31 -28.83
CA ASN A 3 42.27 32.50 -27.83
C ASN A 3 41.95 33.04 -26.43
N PHE A 4 41.36 32.25 -25.53
CA PHE A 4 41.53 32.47 -24.10
C PHE A 4 41.63 31.15 -23.30
N LYS A 5 42.70 31.13 -22.50
CA LYS A 5 43.38 30.01 -21.83
C LYS A 5 42.50 29.14 -20.91
N GLU A 6 42.56 27.84 -21.16
CA GLU A 6 42.45 26.79 -20.12
C GLU A 6 43.63 26.90 -19.14
N LYS A 7 43.37 26.77 -17.82
CA LYS A 7 44.24 26.11 -16.83
C LYS A 7 43.63 26.23 -15.43
N GLY A 8 43.56 25.12 -14.70
CA GLY A 8 43.36 25.13 -13.24
C GLY A 8 42.88 23.81 -12.65
N PHE A 9 41.82 23.21 -13.20
CA PHE A 9 41.11 22.14 -12.49
C PHE A 9 41.42 20.71 -13.00
N PHE A 10 41.59 20.53 -14.32
CA PHE A 10 41.78 19.21 -14.93
C PHE A 10 43.17 18.58 -14.73
N LYS A 11 44.20 19.36 -14.36
CA LYS A 11 45.56 18.84 -14.14
C LYS A 11 45.75 18.16 -12.76
N SER A 12 44.84 18.40 -11.82
CA SER A 12 44.88 17.87 -10.44
C SER A 12 44.31 16.45 -10.34
N ILE A 13 43.33 16.12 -11.18
CA ILE A 13 42.62 14.82 -11.11
C ILE A 13 43.37 13.75 -11.92
N CYS A 14 43.94 14.11 -13.08
CA CYS A 14 44.75 13.17 -13.88
C CYS A 14 46.13 12.85 -13.27
N SER A 15 46.64 13.66 -12.33
CA SER A 15 47.92 13.37 -11.64
C SER A 15 47.75 12.41 -10.47
N LEU A 16 46.57 12.37 -9.85
CA LEU A 16 46.23 11.43 -8.76
C LEU A 16 45.96 10.01 -9.25
N SER A 17 45.42 9.82 -10.47
CA SER A 17 45.24 8.48 -11.05
C SER A 17 46.56 7.92 -11.59
N LYS A 18 47.38 8.75 -12.28
CA LYS A 18 48.71 8.34 -12.75
C LYS A 18 49.70 8.05 -11.61
N ALA A 19 49.60 8.75 -10.48
CA ALA A 19 50.41 8.44 -9.29
C ALA A 19 49.98 7.15 -8.56
N LYS A 20 48.73 6.70 -8.75
CA LYS A 20 48.24 5.41 -8.25
C LYS A 20 48.67 4.25 -9.15
N GLU A 21 48.56 4.41 -10.46
CA GLU A 21 49.02 3.41 -11.45
C GLU A 21 50.54 3.22 -11.43
N GLN A 22 51.33 4.30 -11.31
CA GLN A 22 52.80 4.21 -11.20
C GLN A 22 53.29 3.61 -9.87
N ASN A 23 52.49 3.68 -8.79
CA ASN A 23 52.81 3.02 -7.53
C ASN A 23 52.43 1.53 -7.56
N GLU A 24 51.38 1.13 -8.27
CA GLU A 24 51.01 -0.27 -8.45
C GLU A 24 51.97 -1.03 -9.39
N GLU A 25 52.50 -0.36 -10.43
CA GLU A 25 53.55 -0.94 -11.29
C GLU A 25 54.90 -1.06 -10.56
N LYS A 26 55.30 -0.07 -9.75
CA LYS A 26 56.52 -0.16 -8.92
C LYS A 26 56.45 -1.26 -7.85
N THR A 27 55.25 -1.56 -7.33
CA THR A 27 55.03 -2.62 -6.32
C THR A 27 55.01 -4.02 -6.96
N LYS A 28 54.73 -4.13 -8.27
CA LYS A 28 54.84 -5.39 -9.03
C LYS A 28 56.28 -5.67 -9.48
N GLU A 29 57.08 -4.64 -9.82
CA GLU A 29 58.50 -4.84 -10.18
C GLU A 29 59.42 -5.13 -8.98
N THR A 30 59.04 -4.73 -7.75
CA THR A 30 59.82 -5.09 -6.54
C THR A 30 59.53 -6.49 -5.99
N LYS A 31 58.52 -7.21 -6.51
CA LYS A 31 58.17 -8.56 -6.06
C LYS A 31 58.90 -9.70 -6.80
N THR A 32 59.71 -9.41 -7.82
CA THR A 32 60.36 -10.46 -8.64
C THR A 32 61.89 -10.55 -8.45
N LYS A 33 62.48 -9.79 -7.52
CA LYS A 33 63.91 -9.89 -7.19
C LYS A 33 64.14 -9.59 -5.72
N VAL A 34 64.06 -10.60 -4.85
CA VAL A 34 64.98 -10.92 -3.75
C VAL A 34 64.52 -12.27 -3.18
N GLU A 35 65.08 -13.35 -3.70
CA GLU A 35 65.25 -14.58 -2.91
C GLU A 35 66.69 -14.58 -2.36
N GLN A 36 66.81 -15.05 -1.13
CA GLN A 36 68.03 -15.47 -0.40
C GLN A 36 68.72 -14.46 0.54
N ASN A 37 68.78 -14.90 1.81
CA ASN A 37 69.75 -14.65 2.90
C ASN A 37 69.35 -13.70 4.07
N GLU A 38 68.94 -14.37 5.17
CA GLU A 38 69.17 -14.11 6.62
C GLU A 38 68.68 -12.81 7.32
N PRO A 39 68.35 -12.91 8.64
CA PRO A 39 67.32 -12.08 9.27
C PRO A 39 67.86 -10.72 9.72
N ARG A 40 67.26 -9.63 9.23
CA ARG A 40 67.54 -8.26 9.68
C ARG A 40 66.26 -7.48 9.99
N LYS A 41 66.16 -7.12 11.27
CA LYS A 41 65.53 -5.93 11.88
C LYS A 41 64.25 -5.40 11.21
N ASN A 42 63.14 -5.58 11.94
CA ASN A 42 61.86 -4.91 11.78
C ASN A 42 62.03 -3.41 11.47
N ASN A 43 61.84 -3.02 10.22
CA ASN A 43 61.63 -1.64 9.83
C ASN A 43 60.11 -1.38 9.80
N LEU A 44 59.61 -0.77 10.87
CA LEU A 44 58.29 -0.14 10.92
C LEU A 44 58.25 1.02 9.92
N VAL A 45 57.27 1.00 9.01
CA VAL A 45 57.03 2.06 8.03
C VAL A 45 56.43 3.27 8.76
N LYS A 46 57.23 4.32 8.99
CA LYS A 46 56.76 5.62 9.50
C LYS A 46 55.66 6.19 8.58
N LYS A 47 54.42 6.25 9.07
CA LYS A 47 53.32 7.00 8.42
C LYS A 47 53.48 8.52 8.69
N CYS A 48 54.41 9.21 8.02
CA CYS A 48 54.43 10.68 8.07
C CYS A 48 53.46 11.28 7.04
N LYS A 49 52.39 11.95 7.51
CA LYS A 49 51.60 12.85 6.64
C LYS A 49 52.48 14.05 6.29
N VAL A 50 52.74 14.27 5.00
CA VAL A 50 53.48 15.45 4.53
C VAL A 50 52.77 16.73 4.99
N LYS A 51 53.38 17.47 5.92
CA LYS A 51 52.88 18.75 6.43
C LYS A 51 52.96 19.80 5.31
N LYS A 52 51.83 20.40 4.92
CA LYS A 52 51.78 21.41 3.85
C LYS A 52 52.28 22.76 4.36
N ARG A 53 53.21 23.39 3.61
CA ARG A 53 53.76 24.73 3.89
C ARG A 53 52.85 25.88 3.47
N ILE A 54 51.88 25.62 2.58
CA ILE A 54 50.95 26.62 2.03
C ILE A 54 49.65 26.63 2.83
N TRP A 55 49.20 27.81 3.23
CA TRP A 55 47.96 28.03 3.97
C TRP A 55 47.08 29.09 3.29
N LYS A 56 45.77 28.86 3.27
CA LYS A 56 44.78 29.78 2.72
C LYS A 56 44.22 30.66 3.85
N ARG A 57 44.21 31.98 3.69
CA ARG A 57 43.93 32.97 4.77
C ARG A 57 42.45 33.03 5.25
N ASP A 58 41.63 32.03 4.91
CA ASP A 58 40.23 31.95 5.34
C ASP A 58 40.07 31.78 6.88
N CYS A 59 41.15 31.40 7.58
CA CYS A 59 41.19 31.26 9.04
C CYS A 59 42.62 31.35 9.59
N ASP A 60 42.75 31.77 10.85
CA ASP A 60 44.03 31.85 11.55
C ASP A 60 44.65 30.44 11.70
N PRO A 61 45.93 30.24 11.35
CA PRO A 61 46.60 28.95 11.37
C PRO A 61 47.02 28.55 12.80
N ILE A 62 46.04 28.34 13.68
CA ILE A 62 46.29 27.86 15.04
C ILE A 62 46.84 26.43 15.00
N ARG A 63 47.87 26.17 15.81
CA ARG A 63 48.52 24.86 16.01
C ARG A 63 48.44 24.45 17.47
N SER A 64 48.42 23.15 17.69
CA SER A 64 48.48 22.55 19.01
C SER A 64 49.51 21.44 19.08
N VAL A 65 50.16 21.30 20.25
CA VAL A 65 51.07 20.20 20.60
C VAL A 65 50.63 19.63 21.94
N ILE A 66 50.53 18.31 22.02
CA ILE A 66 50.02 17.60 23.20
C ILE A 66 51.20 16.97 23.92
N LEU A 67 51.30 17.27 25.21
CA LEU A 67 52.32 16.81 26.12
C LEU A 67 51.67 15.93 27.19
N TRP A 68 52.33 14.82 27.50
CA TRP A 68 51.86 13.83 28.46
C TRP A 68 52.46 14.09 29.84
N GLY A 69 51.71 13.84 30.90
CA GLY A 69 52.22 13.99 32.26
C GLY A 69 51.25 13.53 33.32
N TYR A 70 51.56 13.89 34.56
CA TYR A 70 50.72 13.66 35.72
C TYR A 70 50.26 14.99 36.31
N ASP A 71 49.04 15.04 36.85
CA ASP A 71 48.64 16.14 37.72
C ASP A 71 49.20 15.96 39.15
N ASN A 72 48.88 16.88 40.06
CA ASN A 72 49.30 16.79 41.46
C ASN A 72 48.69 15.61 42.25
N GLU A 73 47.68 14.94 41.69
CA GLU A 73 47.03 13.76 42.28
C GLU A 73 47.52 12.46 41.63
N ASP A 74 48.63 12.51 40.87
CA ASP A 74 49.19 11.41 40.10
C ASP A 74 48.23 10.82 39.04
N ASN A 75 47.24 11.59 38.57
CA ASN A 75 46.38 11.19 37.46
C ASN A 75 47.04 11.51 36.11
N PRO A 76 47.00 10.58 35.13
CA PRO A 76 47.54 10.84 33.81
C PRO A 76 46.75 11.96 33.12
N SER A 77 47.46 12.96 32.61
CA SER A 77 46.91 14.24 32.18
C SER A 77 47.58 14.74 30.91
N PHE A 78 46.91 15.65 30.19
CA PHE A 78 47.47 16.30 28.99
C PHE A 78 47.68 17.78 29.21
N LEU A 79 48.86 18.26 28.82
CA LEU A 79 49.12 19.68 28.64
C LEU A 79 49.16 19.98 27.15
N ILE A 80 48.30 20.87 26.69
CA ILE A 80 48.22 21.23 25.27
C ILE A 80 48.73 22.65 25.08
N LEU A 81 49.81 22.79 24.32
CA LEU A 81 50.35 24.08 23.90
C LEU A 81 49.54 24.62 22.71
N TYR A 82 49.25 25.91 22.69
CA TYR A 82 48.57 26.59 21.59
C TYR A 82 49.38 27.79 21.07
N GLY A 83 49.48 27.89 19.75
CA GLY A 83 50.20 28.96 19.07
C GLY A 83 49.62 29.26 17.69
N GLU A 84 49.67 30.53 17.29
CA GLU A 84 49.35 30.92 15.92
C GLU A 84 50.60 30.77 15.05
N HIS A 85 50.50 29.99 13.97
CA HIS A 85 51.61 29.76 13.05
C HIS A 85 51.79 30.97 12.15
N LYS A 86 52.83 31.77 12.42
CA LYS A 86 53.07 32.99 11.65
C LYS A 86 53.39 32.69 10.18
N PHE A 87 53.01 33.64 9.34
CA PHE A 87 53.40 33.66 7.94
C PHE A 87 54.80 34.22 7.81
N LYS A 88 55.59 33.66 6.90
CA LYS A 88 56.94 34.15 6.63
C LYS A 88 56.84 35.60 6.14
N ASN A 89 57.43 36.54 6.88
CA ASN A 89 57.41 37.95 6.53
C ASN A 89 58.24 38.18 5.26
N THR A 90 57.60 38.41 4.12
CA THR A 90 58.28 38.88 2.91
C THR A 90 58.13 40.39 2.82
N GLU A 91 59.03 41.14 3.47
CA GLU A 91 59.13 42.60 3.29
C GLU A 91 59.54 43.01 1.85
N ASN A 92 59.62 42.09 0.90
CA ASN A 92 59.68 42.40 -0.52
C ASN A 92 58.78 41.42 -1.30
N ASN A 93 57.78 41.97 -1.99
CA ASN A 93 56.75 41.30 -2.80
C ASN A 93 57.29 40.36 -3.90
N ALA A 94 57.75 39.15 -3.59
CA ALA A 94 58.31 38.29 -4.64
C ALA A 94 58.05 36.77 -4.59
N GLU A 95 57.33 36.20 -3.62
CA GLU A 95 56.91 34.78 -3.71
C GLU A 95 55.47 34.55 -3.25
N VAL A 96 54.52 35.23 -3.89
CA VAL A 96 53.13 34.78 -3.96
C VAL A 96 53.06 33.69 -5.02
N ILE A 97 52.73 32.46 -4.61
CA ILE A 97 52.50 31.37 -5.56
C ILE A 97 51.11 31.59 -6.18
N ASP A 98 51.12 31.91 -7.48
CA ASP A 98 49.99 32.31 -8.33
C ASP A 98 49.37 33.67 -7.95
N ASN A 99 49.64 34.70 -8.77
CA ASN A 99 49.08 36.07 -8.78
C ASN A 99 47.58 36.15 -8.49
N THR A 100 47.19 35.88 -7.26
CA THR A 100 45.81 35.89 -6.78
C THR A 100 45.82 36.69 -5.49
N PHE A 101 45.32 37.91 -5.62
CA PHE A 101 45.13 38.83 -4.52
C PHE A 101 43.65 38.86 -4.20
N ASP A 102 43.30 39.04 -2.93
CA ASP A 102 41.94 39.43 -2.57
C ASP A 102 41.70 40.91 -2.93
N ASP A 103 40.47 41.39 -2.72
CA ASP A 103 40.07 42.78 -3.02
C ASP A 103 40.88 43.83 -2.24
N ASN A 104 41.70 43.40 -1.27
CA ASN A 104 42.57 44.25 -0.45
C ASN A 104 44.05 44.18 -0.86
N GLY A 105 44.40 43.43 -1.91
CA GLY A 105 45.78 43.32 -2.39
C GLY A 105 46.66 42.32 -1.64
N GLU A 106 46.08 41.39 -0.87
CA GLU A 106 46.81 40.36 -0.12
C GLU A 106 46.78 38.99 -0.82
N GLY A 107 47.90 38.25 -0.79
CA GLY A 107 48.01 36.94 -1.43
C GLY A 107 47.06 35.88 -0.85
N ILE A 108 46.31 35.18 -1.71
CA ILE A 108 45.31 34.16 -1.31
C ILE A 108 45.98 32.91 -0.67
N ASN A 109 47.22 32.61 -1.05
CA ASN A 109 48.02 31.49 -0.54
C ASN A 109 49.32 32.00 0.11
N ASN A 110 49.48 31.80 1.41
CA ASN A 110 50.64 32.27 2.18
C ASN A 110 51.53 31.10 2.63
N ILE A 111 52.83 31.37 2.73
CA ILE A 111 53.83 30.40 3.22
C ILE A 111 54.00 30.56 4.72
N LEU A 112 53.89 29.45 5.45
CA LEU A 112 54.08 29.39 6.89
C LEU A 112 55.57 29.40 7.26
N GLU A 113 55.93 29.99 8.41
CA GLU A 113 57.29 29.93 8.98
C GLU A 113 57.72 28.49 9.31
N ASP A 114 59.03 28.22 9.43
CA ASP A 114 59.50 26.88 9.74
C ASP A 114 59.13 26.41 11.17
N ASP A 115 59.06 27.37 12.10
CA ASP A 115 58.76 27.16 13.52
C ASP A 115 57.40 27.73 13.91
N VAL A 116 56.86 27.24 15.03
CA VAL A 116 55.64 27.74 15.66
C VAL A 116 55.95 28.24 17.05
N LYS A 117 55.52 29.47 17.36
CA LYS A 117 55.59 30.05 18.69
C LYS A 117 54.30 29.78 19.47
N TYR A 118 54.38 28.96 20.50
CA TYR A 118 53.30 28.65 21.41
C TYR A 118 53.25 29.70 22.52
N THR A 119 52.10 30.37 22.64
CA THR A 119 51.90 31.54 23.51
C THR A 119 50.98 31.24 24.69
N SER A 120 50.37 30.07 24.72
CA SER A 120 49.45 29.66 25.78
C SER A 120 49.41 28.14 25.91
N TYR A 121 48.91 27.64 27.03
CA TYR A 121 48.65 26.23 27.24
C TYR A 121 47.32 26.00 27.95
N ALA A 122 46.76 24.80 27.81
CA ALA A 122 45.66 24.32 28.64
C ALA A 122 46.03 22.99 29.28
N LEU A 123 45.75 22.86 30.58
CA LEU A 123 45.89 21.60 31.31
C LEU A 123 44.54 20.87 31.35
N PHE A 124 44.49 19.67 30.77
CA PHE A 124 43.35 18.77 30.88
C PHE A 124 43.72 17.65 31.86
N LYS A 125 43.18 17.74 33.07
CA LYS A 125 43.46 16.80 34.16
C LYS A 125 42.65 15.51 33.99
N GLY A 126 43.33 14.38 34.16
CA GLY A 126 42.69 13.08 34.32
C GLY A 126 41.96 12.96 35.65
N LYS A 127 41.36 11.79 35.89
CA LYS A 127 40.74 11.47 37.18
C LYS A 127 40.69 9.98 37.43
N GLU A 128 40.98 9.56 38.66
CA GLU A 128 40.98 8.15 39.09
C GLU A 128 41.88 7.25 38.21
N GLY A 129 43.02 7.78 37.77
CA GLY A 129 43.94 7.05 36.89
C GLY A 129 43.57 7.05 35.40
N HIS A 130 42.46 7.69 35.01
CA HIS A 130 42.03 7.81 33.62
C HIS A 130 42.41 9.13 32.98
N LEU A 131 42.73 9.07 31.69
CA LEU A 131 43.04 10.24 30.87
C LEU A 131 41.79 11.11 30.63
N PRO A 132 41.97 12.43 30.46
CA PRO A 132 40.86 13.37 30.24
C PRO A 132 40.11 13.11 28.93
N ALA A 133 38.83 13.47 28.89
CA ALA A 133 38.05 13.55 27.66
C ALA A 133 38.39 14.84 26.88
N PHE A 134 38.50 14.75 25.55
CA PHE A 134 38.81 15.91 24.71
C PHE A 134 37.53 16.64 24.31
N GLN A 135 37.15 17.65 25.10
CA GLN A 135 36.07 18.54 24.71
C GLN A 135 36.53 19.52 23.64
N THR A 136 35.72 19.74 22.62
CA THR A 136 36.05 20.73 21.59
C THR A 136 36.13 22.13 22.19
N VAL A 137 37.30 22.76 22.09
CA VAL A 137 37.54 24.13 22.58
C VAL A 137 37.63 25.15 21.44
N LYS A 138 37.52 26.44 21.79
CA LYS A 138 37.80 27.57 20.91
C LYS A 138 38.51 28.68 21.70
N ILE A 139 39.62 29.17 21.17
CA ILE A 139 40.30 30.37 21.66
C ILE A 139 39.64 31.59 21.01
N ILE A 140 39.30 32.58 21.81
CA ILE A 140 38.68 33.83 21.36
C ILE A 140 39.59 34.99 21.81
N ASN A 141 40.03 35.78 20.82
CA ASN A 141 40.74 37.04 21.04
C ASN A 141 39.70 38.16 21.19
N ASP A 142 39.80 38.98 22.23
CA ASP A 142 38.82 40.02 22.54
C ASP A 142 39.01 41.33 21.74
N THR A 143 39.73 41.27 20.62
CA THR A 143 40.13 42.42 19.78
C THR A 143 39.03 42.92 18.82
N SER A 144 37.81 42.38 18.88
CA SER A 144 36.74 42.74 17.92
C SER A 144 36.18 44.16 18.11
N TYR A 145 35.71 44.78 17.02
CA TYR A 145 35.23 46.17 16.85
C TYR A 145 34.33 46.79 17.95
N TYR A 146 33.74 45.99 18.86
CA TYR A 146 32.86 46.42 19.95
C TYR A 146 33.57 46.57 21.32
N SER A 147 34.83 46.16 21.47
CA SER A 147 35.61 46.28 22.72
C SER A 147 36.41 47.59 22.83
N ARG A 148 35.88 48.71 22.29
CA ARG A 148 36.49 50.07 22.44
C ARG A 148 36.58 50.58 23.90
N ARG A 149 36.15 49.80 24.90
CA ARG A 149 36.23 50.19 26.32
C ARG A 149 37.16 49.34 27.19
N ASN A 150 37.64 48.19 26.73
CA ASN A 150 38.57 47.33 27.48
C ASN A 150 39.63 46.77 26.52
N MET A 151 40.72 47.51 26.32
CA MET A 151 41.77 47.19 25.36
C MET A 151 42.83 46.18 25.86
N ASP A 152 42.67 45.60 27.07
CA ASP A 152 43.65 44.71 27.70
C ASP A 152 43.00 43.43 28.24
N THR A 153 42.44 42.58 27.36
CA THR A 153 42.05 41.23 27.80
C THR A 153 42.77 40.18 26.97
N ALA A 154 43.67 39.45 27.64
CA ALA A 154 44.38 38.32 27.09
C ALA A 154 43.39 37.29 26.49
N PRO A 155 43.82 36.50 25.48
CA PRO A 155 42.99 35.46 24.88
C PRO A 155 42.35 34.56 25.95
N ARG A 156 41.11 34.13 25.68
CA ARG A 156 40.38 33.20 26.56
C ARG A 156 39.93 31.98 25.78
N MET A 157 39.92 30.83 26.45
CA MET A 157 39.44 29.57 25.89
C MET A 157 38.08 29.20 26.46
N TYR A 158 37.18 28.74 25.59
CA TYR A 158 35.85 28.27 25.95
C TYR A 158 35.57 26.90 25.34
N TYR A 159 34.83 26.07 26.06
CA TYR A 159 34.23 24.87 25.48
C TYR A 159 33.16 25.28 24.45
N LYS A 160 33.16 24.66 23.27
CA LYS A 160 32.22 25.02 22.18
C LYS A 160 30.76 24.83 22.55
N THR A 161 30.45 24.00 23.54
CA THR A 161 29.11 23.77 24.09
C THR A 161 28.48 25.06 24.66
N GLY A 162 29.28 25.97 25.20
CA GLY A 162 28.83 27.26 25.73
C GLY A 162 28.80 28.41 24.72
N LEU A 163 29.14 28.16 23.45
CA LEU A 163 29.23 29.20 22.42
C LEU A 163 28.00 29.17 21.51
N LYS A 164 27.03 30.07 21.75
CA LYS A 164 25.83 30.20 20.89
C LYS A 164 26.10 31.04 19.63
N SER A 165 27.00 32.01 19.70
CA SER A 165 27.51 32.79 18.55
C SER A 165 28.87 33.41 18.91
N TYR A 166 29.56 34.03 17.94
CA TYR A 166 30.80 34.78 18.21
C TYR A 166 30.65 35.88 19.29
N TRP A 167 29.42 36.36 19.51
CA TRP A 167 29.09 37.47 20.39
C TRP A 167 28.43 37.06 21.73
N ARG A 168 27.90 35.84 21.83
CA ARG A 168 27.26 35.33 23.06
C ARG A 168 28.07 34.18 23.64
N ARG A 169 28.77 34.49 24.73
CA ARG A 169 29.64 33.59 25.48
C ARG A 169 29.01 33.35 26.84
N ASP A 170 28.94 32.09 27.24
CA ASP A 170 28.56 31.73 28.60
C ASP A 170 29.84 31.48 29.41
N GLU A 171 30.10 32.35 30.39
CA GLU A 171 31.31 32.27 31.23
C GLU A 171 31.36 30.98 32.06
N ASN A 172 30.24 30.27 32.24
CA ASN A 172 30.22 28.95 32.88
C ASN A 172 30.98 27.89 32.07
N TYR A 173 31.22 28.14 30.78
CA TYR A 173 31.92 27.24 29.87
C TYR A 173 33.35 27.71 29.55
N ARG A 174 33.87 28.68 30.31
CA ARG A 174 35.28 29.08 30.22
C ARG A 174 36.19 27.95 30.72
N VAL A 175 37.25 27.64 29.98
CA VAL A 175 38.29 26.71 30.42
C VAL A 175 39.15 27.44 31.44
N LYS A 176 39.09 27.03 32.70
CA LYS A 176 39.78 27.71 33.82
C LYS A 176 41.27 27.42 33.81
N GLU A 177 41.63 26.26 33.28
CA GLU A 177 42.96 25.70 33.18
C GLU A 177 43.75 26.23 31.97
N PHE A 178 43.17 27.16 31.20
CA PHE A 178 43.84 27.83 30.09
C PHE A 178 44.66 29.02 30.59
N VAL A 179 45.96 28.99 30.33
CA VAL A 179 46.95 29.95 30.81
C VAL A 179 47.70 30.55 29.63
N ASN A 180 47.85 31.88 29.62
CA ASN A 180 48.70 32.58 28.66
C ASN A 180 50.13 32.65 29.21
N LEU A 181 51.13 32.32 28.40
CA LEU A 181 52.55 32.36 28.76
C LEU A 181 53.08 33.79 28.67
N ASN A 182 53.93 34.18 29.62
CA ASN A 182 54.69 35.42 29.52
C ASN A 182 55.63 35.37 28.32
N VAL A 183 56.06 36.51 27.79
CA VAL A 183 56.90 36.59 26.60
C VAL A 183 58.18 35.75 26.72
N GLU A 184 58.78 35.72 27.92
CA GLU A 184 60.01 34.97 28.25
C GLU A 184 59.78 33.45 28.29
N ASP A 185 58.57 33.02 28.66
CA ASP A 185 58.17 31.62 28.80
C ASP A 185 57.58 31.02 27.50
N GLN A 186 57.53 31.78 26.40
CA GLN A 186 56.96 31.29 25.13
C GLN A 186 57.84 30.21 24.50
N ILE A 187 57.21 29.13 24.07
CA ILE A 187 57.90 27.94 23.54
C ILE A 187 57.93 28.01 22.02
N VAL A 188 59.10 27.78 21.42
CA VAL A 188 59.26 27.74 19.96
C VAL A 188 59.62 26.31 19.59
N LEU A 189 58.78 25.67 18.78
CA LEU A 189 59.04 24.31 18.29
C LEU A 189 59.05 24.31 16.76
N PRO A 190 59.96 23.56 16.14
CA PRO A 190 59.97 23.37 14.69
C PRO A 190 58.76 22.55 14.25
N TYR A 191 58.10 23.00 13.17
CA TYR A 191 56.83 22.41 12.73
C TYR A 191 57.01 21.47 11.55
N PHE A 192 57.92 21.75 10.61
CA PHE A 192 58.11 20.92 9.40
C PHE A 192 59.18 19.83 9.56
N THR A 193 59.79 19.72 10.73
CA THR A 193 60.72 18.64 11.10
C THR A 193 59.95 17.40 11.59
N ASP A 194 60.61 16.25 11.50
CA ASP A 194 60.12 14.95 11.99
C ASP A 194 60.60 14.68 13.44
N ASP A 195 60.63 15.74 14.26
CA ASP A 195 61.12 15.64 15.64
C ASP A 195 60.22 14.74 16.49
N SER A 196 60.85 13.98 17.38
CA SER A 196 60.15 13.07 18.29
C SER A 196 59.51 13.85 19.45
N TYR A 197 58.60 13.19 20.17
CA TYR A 197 58.02 13.76 21.39
C TYR A 197 59.11 14.16 22.40
N GLU A 198 60.12 13.31 22.52
CA GLU A 198 61.25 13.46 23.43
C GLU A 198 62.12 14.67 23.07
N ASP A 199 62.22 15.00 21.78
CA ASP A 199 62.93 16.20 21.33
C ASP A 199 62.18 17.47 21.74
N TYR A 200 60.85 17.48 21.65
CA TYR A 200 60.03 18.58 22.17
C TYR A 200 60.14 18.70 23.69
N VAL A 201 60.15 17.59 24.44
CA VAL A 201 60.33 17.63 25.90
C VAL A 201 61.69 18.21 26.28
N LYS A 202 62.78 17.83 25.61
CA LYS A 202 64.12 18.41 25.87
C LYS A 202 64.14 19.93 25.69
N ILE A 203 63.56 20.44 24.59
CA ILE A 203 63.48 21.89 24.34
C ILE A 203 62.72 22.62 25.46
N ILE A 204 61.67 21.98 26.00
CA ILE A 204 60.85 22.55 27.08
C ILE A 204 61.58 22.49 28.43
N GLU A 205 62.24 21.36 28.75
CA GLU A 205 63.05 21.20 29.96
C GLU A 205 64.24 22.17 29.99
N GLU A 206 64.91 22.40 28.86
CA GLU A 206 66.02 23.38 28.73
C GLU A 206 65.60 24.82 29.03
N LYS A 207 64.33 25.17 28.81
CA LYS A 207 63.78 26.49 29.15
C LYS A 207 63.39 26.64 30.62
N ASN A 208 63.45 25.58 31.43
CA ASN A 208 63.05 25.58 32.85
C ASN A 208 61.63 26.14 33.11
N ILE A 209 60.68 25.89 32.20
CA ILE A 209 59.30 26.33 32.36
C ILE A 209 58.58 25.41 33.34
N SER A 210 58.04 25.98 34.43
CA SER A 210 57.21 25.24 35.39
C SER A 210 55.74 25.38 35.03
N PHE A 211 55.06 24.26 34.75
CA PHE A 211 53.62 24.22 34.53
C PHE A 211 52.88 24.02 35.86
N GLN A 212 51.87 24.83 36.13
CA GLN A 212 51.11 24.73 37.37
C GLN A 212 50.31 23.41 37.41
N ASP A 213 50.40 22.71 38.53
CA ASP A 213 49.72 21.43 38.79
C ASP A 213 50.01 20.32 37.77
N PHE A 214 51.17 20.32 37.13
CA PHE A 214 51.51 19.36 36.09
C PHE A 214 52.99 18.97 36.10
N LYS A 215 53.22 17.66 36.06
CA LYS A 215 54.54 17.04 35.93
C LYS A 215 54.67 16.38 34.55
N LEU A 216 55.49 16.97 33.69
CA LEU A 216 55.79 16.46 32.35
C LEU A 216 56.56 15.13 32.43
N VAL A 217 56.20 14.14 31.60
CA VAL A 217 57.00 12.90 31.43
C VAL A 217 57.90 13.00 30.21
N LYS A 218 59.06 12.32 30.26
CA LYS A 218 60.04 12.33 29.17
C LYS A 218 59.59 11.48 27.99
N HIS A 219 58.88 10.38 28.27
CA HIS A 219 58.34 9.49 27.26
C HIS A 219 56.90 9.05 27.60
N PRO A 220 55.95 9.04 26.65
CA PRO A 220 54.56 8.60 26.90
C PRO A 220 54.46 7.18 27.48
N ASN A 221 55.41 6.29 27.15
CA ASN A 221 55.48 4.94 27.72
C ASN A 221 55.74 4.91 29.24
N GLU A 222 56.14 6.01 29.89
CA GLU A 222 56.18 6.09 31.36
C GLU A 222 54.78 5.98 31.98
N ILE A 223 53.77 6.46 31.25
CA ILE A 223 52.34 6.33 31.61
C ILE A 223 51.78 5.00 31.10
N LEU A 224 52.04 4.63 29.84
CA LEU A 224 51.48 3.42 29.22
C LEU A 224 52.06 2.11 29.80
N LYS A 225 53.33 2.14 30.23
CA LYS A 225 54.06 1.00 30.81
C LYS A 225 54.01 -0.27 29.93
N LEU A 226 54.11 -0.11 28.61
CA LEU A 226 54.16 -1.23 27.67
C LEU A 226 55.51 -1.97 27.78
N ASN A 227 55.44 -3.29 27.83
CA ASN A 227 56.61 -4.18 27.75
C ASN A 227 57.08 -4.34 26.28
N GLU A 228 58.23 -5.00 26.09
CA GLU A 228 58.82 -5.19 24.74
C GLU A 228 57.87 -5.88 23.75
N GLU A 229 57.11 -6.88 24.20
CA GLU A 229 56.15 -7.62 23.37
C GLU A 229 54.97 -6.76 22.90
N CYS A 230 54.53 -5.81 23.72
CA CYS A 230 53.40 -4.92 23.42
C CYS A 230 53.83 -3.62 22.72
N TYR A 231 55.13 -3.35 22.64
CA TYR A 231 55.65 -2.09 22.06
C TYR A 231 55.27 -1.92 20.58
N LYS A 232 55.01 -3.02 19.86
CA LYS A 232 54.48 -2.98 18.48
C LYS A 232 53.14 -2.24 18.34
N TYR A 233 52.39 -2.06 19.43
CA TYR A 233 51.11 -1.32 19.44
C TYR A 233 51.27 0.14 19.87
N TYR A 234 52.47 0.57 20.27
CA TYR A 234 52.73 1.85 20.91
C TYR A 234 52.24 3.05 20.08
N GLU A 235 52.64 3.14 18.81
CA GLU A 235 52.27 4.26 17.94
C GLU A 235 50.75 4.37 17.79
N THR A 236 50.07 3.24 17.55
CA THR A 236 48.61 3.19 17.39
C THR A 236 47.88 3.60 18.68
N ILE A 237 48.38 3.17 19.85
CA ILE A 237 47.82 3.56 21.16
C ILE A 237 48.03 5.05 21.39
N CYS A 238 49.22 5.58 21.10
CA CYS A 238 49.51 7.01 21.22
C CYS A 238 48.59 7.86 20.34
N ASP A 239 48.38 7.47 19.08
CA ASP A 239 47.45 8.16 18.16
C ASP A 239 46.00 8.09 18.64
N MET A 240 45.59 6.92 19.14
CA MET A 240 44.25 6.67 19.65
C MET A 240 43.93 7.51 20.89
N VAL A 241 44.92 7.72 21.75
CA VAL A 241 44.74 8.33 23.06
C VAL A 241 45.10 9.82 23.05
N SER A 242 46.05 10.26 22.23
CA SER A 242 46.47 11.66 22.18
C SER A 242 45.70 12.51 21.17
N SER A 243 45.14 11.96 20.10
CA SER A 243 44.63 12.81 19.02
C SER A 243 43.39 13.61 19.43
N GLU A 244 43.42 14.95 19.37
CA GLU A 244 42.22 15.77 19.59
C GLU A 244 41.07 15.39 18.63
N ASN A 245 41.39 14.91 17.43
CA ASN A 245 40.41 14.53 16.42
C ASN A 245 39.82 13.14 16.68
N LEU A 246 38.55 13.11 17.11
CA LEU A 246 37.79 11.88 17.38
C LEU A 246 37.79 10.87 16.20
N TYR A 247 37.85 11.35 14.94
CA TYR A 247 37.92 10.47 13.78
C TYR A 247 39.25 9.69 13.72
N ILE A 248 40.37 10.35 14.04
CA ILE A 248 41.69 9.70 14.09
C ILE A 248 41.72 8.69 15.23
N ARG A 249 41.19 9.06 16.41
CA ARG A 249 41.08 8.15 17.54
C ARG A 249 40.28 6.89 17.20
N LYS A 250 39.09 7.07 16.61
CA LYS A 250 38.25 5.96 16.17
C LYS A 250 38.94 5.08 15.12
N LYS A 251 39.64 5.69 14.15
CA LYS A 251 40.39 4.95 13.14
C LYS A 251 41.49 4.10 13.76
N SER A 252 42.25 4.69 14.69
CA SER A 252 43.34 4.01 15.39
C SER A 252 42.83 2.90 16.30
N LEU A 253 41.67 3.07 16.95
CA LEU A 253 41.00 2.01 17.68
C LEU A 253 40.63 0.83 16.78
N ASN A 254 40.06 1.09 15.60
CA ASN A 254 39.76 0.01 14.64
C ASN A 254 41.02 -0.68 14.12
N GLU A 255 42.05 0.09 13.76
CA GLU A 255 43.36 -0.45 13.35
C GLU A 255 43.95 -1.34 14.46
N LEU A 256 43.89 -0.89 15.72
CA LEU A 256 44.36 -1.68 16.87
C LEU A 256 43.56 -2.99 17.02
N LEU A 257 42.23 -2.95 16.92
CA LEU A 257 41.38 -4.14 17.06
C LEU A 257 41.55 -5.15 15.91
N GLU A 258 42.07 -4.72 14.75
CA GLU A 258 42.42 -5.60 13.62
C GLU A 258 43.76 -6.33 13.83
N MET A 259 44.61 -5.88 14.76
CA MET A 259 45.98 -6.41 14.99
C MET A 259 46.07 -7.56 16.01
N GLU A 260 44.97 -8.27 16.29
CA GLU A 260 44.87 -9.36 17.29
C GLU A 260 45.61 -9.04 18.61
N ILE A 261 45.06 -8.09 19.38
CA ILE A 261 45.70 -7.60 20.60
C ILE A 261 45.47 -8.52 21.82
N PRO A 262 46.46 -8.70 22.70
CA PRO A 262 46.34 -9.52 23.92
C PRO A 262 45.51 -8.85 25.02
N GLN A 263 45.03 -9.64 26.00
CA GLN A 263 44.19 -9.19 27.12
C GLN A 263 44.80 -8.02 27.90
N ASN A 264 46.10 -8.05 28.16
CA ASN A 264 46.79 -6.99 28.90
C ASN A 264 46.71 -5.62 28.22
N ILE A 265 46.53 -5.56 26.89
CA ILE A 265 46.27 -4.29 26.18
C ILE A 265 44.84 -3.83 26.44
N PHE A 266 43.85 -4.73 26.46
CA PHE A 266 42.49 -4.36 26.86
C PHE A 266 42.45 -3.86 28.30
N ASP A 267 43.14 -4.54 29.22
CA ASP A 267 43.24 -4.14 30.62
C ASP A 267 43.89 -2.74 30.76
N LEU A 268 44.93 -2.46 29.96
CA LEU A 268 45.54 -1.14 29.89
C LEU A 268 44.51 -0.09 29.43
N LEU A 269 43.82 -0.33 28.30
CA LEU A 269 42.82 0.62 27.79
C LEU A 269 41.69 0.86 28.78
N MET A 270 41.27 -0.17 29.51
CA MET A 270 40.28 -0.06 30.57
C MET A 270 40.81 0.67 31.80
N LYS A 271 42.12 0.69 32.05
CA LYS A 271 42.73 1.36 33.21
C LYS A 271 43.03 2.84 32.97
N ILE A 272 43.51 3.20 31.77
CA ILE A 272 43.97 4.57 31.48
C ILE A 272 43.09 5.30 30.48
N GLY A 273 42.23 4.59 29.76
CA GLY A 273 41.44 5.16 28.67
C GLY A 273 40.48 6.23 29.16
N SER A 274 40.28 7.26 28.35
CA SER A 274 39.26 8.27 28.60
C SER A 274 37.86 7.69 28.42
N THR A 275 36.85 8.37 28.96
CA THR A 275 35.44 7.97 28.81
C THR A 275 35.01 7.80 27.35
N GLU A 276 35.59 8.59 26.44
CA GLU A 276 35.29 8.54 25.00
C GLU A 276 35.90 7.30 24.34
N LEU A 277 37.14 6.96 24.72
CA LEU A 277 37.83 5.78 24.24
C LEU A 277 37.10 4.51 24.68
N ILE A 278 36.77 4.41 25.97
CA ILE A 278 36.11 3.23 26.54
C ILE A 278 34.70 3.06 25.96
N SER A 279 33.96 4.15 25.80
CA SER A 279 32.67 4.13 25.07
C SER A 279 32.82 3.60 23.64
N GLY A 280 33.87 4.02 22.94
CA GLY A 280 34.19 3.57 21.59
C GLY A 280 34.57 2.09 21.54
N LEU A 281 35.39 1.64 22.49
CA LEU A 281 35.83 0.26 22.63
C LEU A 281 34.64 -0.68 22.81
N PHE A 282 33.72 -0.40 23.73
CA PHE A 282 32.51 -1.22 23.92
C PHE A 282 31.65 -1.30 22.67
N LEU A 283 31.44 -0.18 21.96
CA LEU A 283 30.67 -0.18 20.73
C LEU A 283 31.34 -1.00 19.60
N GLU A 284 32.66 -0.90 19.47
CA GLU A 284 33.39 -1.64 18.43
C GLU A 284 33.51 -3.14 18.78
N LEU A 285 33.59 -3.51 20.06
CA LEU A 285 33.50 -4.90 20.53
C LEU A 285 32.09 -5.49 20.37
N ALA A 286 31.04 -4.70 20.59
CA ALA A 286 29.65 -5.12 20.39
C ALA A 286 29.39 -5.55 18.95
N LYS A 287 29.85 -4.75 17.97
CA LYS A 287 29.73 -5.08 16.54
C LYS A 287 30.49 -6.34 16.15
N ARG A 288 31.66 -6.55 16.77
CA ARG A 288 32.51 -7.74 16.54
C ARG A 288 32.03 -8.96 17.33
N LYS A 289 31.00 -8.81 18.19
CA LYS A 289 30.52 -9.85 19.11
C LYS A 289 31.65 -10.49 19.93
N ASN A 290 32.64 -9.69 20.32
CA ASN A 290 33.81 -10.18 21.05
C ASN A 290 33.54 -10.08 22.57
N PRO A 291 33.55 -11.18 23.35
CA PRO A 291 33.17 -11.19 24.77
C PRO A 291 34.28 -10.76 25.76
N ILE A 292 35.45 -10.36 25.25
CA ILE A 292 36.68 -10.18 26.05
C ILE A 292 36.56 -9.23 27.25
N LEU A 293 35.64 -8.26 27.23
CA LEU A 293 35.44 -7.28 28.32
C LEU A 293 34.05 -7.35 28.97
N ILE A 294 33.34 -8.48 28.84
CA ILE A 294 31.95 -8.60 29.33
C ILE A 294 31.84 -8.39 30.85
N LYS A 295 32.82 -8.87 31.63
CA LYS A 295 32.81 -8.75 33.09
C LYS A 295 33.06 -7.31 33.53
N GLU A 296 34.01 -6.64 32.88
CA GLU A 296 34.37 -5.26 33.10
C GLU A 296 33.20 -4.34 32.74
N ALA A 297 32.50 -4.63 31.65
CA ALA A 297 31.30 -3.92 31.24
C ALA A 297 30.16 -4.06 32.28
N ALA A 298 29.90 -5.27 32.77
CA ALA A 298 28.90 -5.52 33.81
C ALA A 298 29.23 -4.75 35.10
N ASN A 299 30.49 -4.79 35.54
CA ASN A 299 30.94 -4.03 36.71
C ASN A 299 30.73 -2.52 36.54
N ILE A 300 30.99 -1.97 35.34
CA ILE A 300 30.78 -0.54 35.04
C ILE A 300 29.31 -0.12 35.13
N LEU A 301 28.37 -1.00 34.79
CA LEU A 301 26.94 -0.70 34.86
C LEU A 301 26.50 -0.46 36.31
N GLU A 302 27.00 -1.29 37.24
CA GLU A 302 26.68 -1.23 38.67
C GLU A 302 27.51 -0.17 39.42
N ALA A 303 28.76 0.07 39.00
CA ALA A 303 29.68 0.97 39.70
C ALA A 303 29.26 2.45 39.64
N ASN A 304 29.55 3.21 40.71
CA ASN A 304 29.44 4.67 40.71
C ASN A 304 30.76 5.29 40.21
N ILE A 305 30.89 5.43 38.90
CA ILE A 305 32.12 5.91 38.24
C ILE A 305 32.22 7.43 38.22
N THR A 306 33.38 7.96 38.62
CA THR A 306 33.64 9.40 38.77
C THR A 306 34.81 9.93 37.94
N TRP A 307 35.42 9.10 37.10
CA TRP A 307 36.45 9.38 36.07
C TRP A 307 36.15 10.47 35.02
N GLY A 308 34.96 11.08 35.00
CA GLY A 308 34.59 12.10 34.02
C GLY A 308 33.31 12.84 34.40
N ALA A 309 32.93 13.86 33.62
CA ALA A 309 31.69 14.58 33.86
C ALA A 309 30.46 13.68 33.67
N GLU A 310 29.36 13.97 34.37
CA GLU A 310 28.16 13.13 34.46
C GLU A 310 27.62 12.68 33.09
N SER A 311 27.62 13.57 32.10
CA SER A 311 27.17 13.28 30.74
C SER A 311 28.04 12.25 30.02
N TYR A 312 29.36 12.28 30.23
CA TYR A 312 30.31 11.32 29.66
C TYR A 312 30.21 9.96 30.36
N VAL A 313 30.06 9.95 31.68
CA VAL A 313 29.83 8.74 32.48
C VAL A 313 28.57 8.01 32.04
N LYS A 314 27.45 8.74 31.87
CA LYS A 314 26.20 8.19 31.29
C LYS A 314 26.45 7.60 29.90
N GLY A 315 27.28 8.25 29.09
CA GLY A 315 27.71 7.75 27.78
C GLY A 315 28.42 6.40 27.85
N VAL A 316 29.36 6.23 28.80
CA VAL A 316 30.08 4.96 28.97
C VAL A 316 29.14 3.86 29.42
N LYS A 317 28.34 4.08 30.47
CA LYS A 317 27.37 3.09 30.96
C LYS A 317 26.42 2.63 29.86
N ARG A 318 25.92 3.59 29.06
CA ARG A 318 25.07 3.27 27.92
C ARG A 318 25.78 2.39 26.88
N CYS A 319 27.03 2.70 26.52
CA CYS A 319 27.79 1.86 25.58
C CYS A 319 28.11 0.47 26.15
N ALA A 320 28.42 0.38 27.44
CA ALA A 320 28.59 -0.89 28.15
C ALA A 320 27.30 -1.72 28.13
N HIS A 321 26.13 -1.08 28.33
CA HIS A 321 24.84 -1.75 28.24
C HIS A 321 24.59 -2.32 26.83
N ILE A 322 24.80 -1.52 25.78
CA ILE A 322 24.68 -2.00 24.38
C ILE A 322 25.59 -3.20 24.14
N TYR A 323 26.82 -3.17 24.66
CA TYR A 323 27.78 -4.26 24.53
C TYR A 323 27.33 -5.54 25.26
N CYS A 324 26.90 -5.44 26.51
CA CYS A 324 26.35 -6.57 27.26
C CYS A 324 25.11 -7.16 26.57
N THR A 325 24.19 -6.31 26.12
CA THR A 325 22.98 -6.73 25.41
C THR A 325 23.32 -7.40 24.07
N ALA A 326 24.28 -6.90 23.30
CA ALA A 326 24.67 -7.51 22.02
C ALA A 326 25.17 -8.96 22.14
N LEU A 327 25.80 -9.28 23.28
CA LEU A 327 26.38 -10.58 23.59
C LEU A 327 25.42 -11.55 24.32
N CYS A 328 24.32 -11.04 24.87
CA CYS A 328 23.27 -11.85 25.48
C CYS A 328 22.12 -12.07 24.48
N GLU A 329 21.89 -13.30 24.04
CA GLU A 329 20.91 -13.60 23.00
C GLU A 329 19.47 -13.20 23.37
N GLU A 330 19.02 -13.56 24.57
CA GLU A 330 17.67 -13.23 25.07
C GLU A 330 17.47 -11.70 25.15
N ALA A 331 18.38 -10.99 25.80
CA ALA A 331 18.30 -9.53 25.92
C ALA A 331 18.39 -8.83 24.55
N ARG A 332 19.19 -9.37 23.62
CA ARG A 332 19.28 -8.87 22.25
C ARG A 332 17.96 -9.05 21.51
N MET A 333 17.31 -10.21 21.62
CA MET A 333 16.03 -10.50 20.98
C MET A 333 14.92 -9.59 21.51
N ASP A 334 14.83 -9.42 22.83
CA ASP A 334 13.86 -8.52 23.46
C ASP A 334 14.06 -7.07 23.02
N ARG A 335 15.32 -6.62 23.00
CA ARG A 335 15.63 -5.27 22.55
C ARG A 335 15.37 -5.09 21.07
N ALA A 336 15.68 -6.07 20.22
CA ALA A 336 15.39 -6.04 18.80
C ALA A 336 13.88 -5.95 18.54
N LYS A 337 13.07 -6.74 19.26
CA LYS A 337 11.60 -6.66 19.19
C LYS A 337 11.09 -5.26 19.52
N HIS A 338 11.57 -4.67 20.61
CA HIS A 338 11.21 -3.30 20.97
C HIS A 338 11.66 -2.26 19.92
N ILE A 339 12.82 -2.45 19.29
CA ILE A 339 13.25 -1.62 18.16
C ILE A 339 12.23 -1.73 17.02
N TYR A 340 11.83 -2.94 16.61
CA TYR A 340 10.83 -3.12 15.55
C TYR A 340 9.48 -2.47 15.87
N GLU A 341 9.00 -2.59 17.10
CA GLU A 341 7.72 -1.99 17.54
C GLU A 341 7.77 -0.45 17.59
N SER A 342 8.90 0.12 17.98
CA SER A 342 9.06 1.58 18.12
C SER A 342 9.49 2.28 16.82
N LEU A 343 10.18 1.58 15.91
CA LEU A 343 10.80 2.12 14.69
C LEU A 343 9.88 3.03 13.85
N PRO A 344 8.59 2.73 13.62
CA PRO A 344 7.70 3.61 12.88
C PRO A 344 7.60 5.04 13.43
N TYR A 345 7.80 5.22 14.74
CA TYR A 345 7.75 6.54 15.39
C TYR A 345 8.98 7.42 15.12
N MET A 346 10.07 6.85 14.59
CA MET A 346 11.25 7.63 14.16
C MET A 346 10.99 8.54 12.97
N ASP A 347 9.95 8.26 12.17
CA ASP A 347 9.63 8.99 10.95
C ASP A 347 8.96 10.35 11.19
N LEU A 348 8.56 10.67 12.44
CA LEU A 348 7.98 11.96 12.85
C LEU A 348 6.82 12.47 11.96
N HIS A 349 5.79 11.64 11.77
CA HIS A 349 4.55 12.08 11.13
C HIS A 349 3.89 13.23 11.92
N LEU A 350 3.52 14.31 11.22
CA LEU A 350 2.77 15.42 11.82
C LEU A 350 1.33 14.97 12.11
N ILE A 351 0.88 15.24 13.34
CA ILE A 351 -0.52 15.10 13.76
C ILE A 351 -1.22 16.46 13.87
N LYS A 352 -0.45 17.54 14.07
CA LYS A 352 -0.97 18.92 14.17
C LYS A 352 -0.06 19.91 13.45
N ILE A 353 -0.67 20.95 12.88
CA ILE A 353 0.03 22.13 12.36
C ILE A 353 -0.77 23.39 12.71
N ASN A 354 -0.11 24.42 13.26
CA ASN A 354 -0.78 25.63 13.80
C ASN A 354 -1.97 25.30 14.73
N ASP A 355 -1.78 24.35 15.65
CA ASP A 355 -2.80 23.90 16.61
C ASP A 355 -4.08 23.34 15.99
N ARG A 356 -4.04 22.98 14.69
CA ARG A 356 -5.11 22.28 13.99
C ARG A 356 -4.71 20.85 13.73
N ASP A 357 -5.63 19.92 13.98
CA ASP A 357 -5.44 18.51 13.67
C ASP A 357 -5.34 18.28 12.17
N ILE A 358 -4.42 17.40 11.78
CA ILE A 358 -4.35 16.86 10.43
C ILE A 358 -5.30 15.64 10.41
N PRO A 359 -6.29 15.60 9.49
CA PRO A 359 -7.22 14.48 9.40
C PRO A 359 -6.50 13.13 9.31
N GLU A 360 -7.03 12.12 10.01
CA GLU A 360 -6.48 10.77 9.99
C GLU A 360 -6.45 10.23 8.55
N GLY A 361 -5.33 9.61 8.16
CA GLY A 361 -5.10 9.13 6.80
C GLY A 361 -4.70 10.21 5.77
N LYS A 362 -4.72 11.51 6.11
CA LYS A 362 -4.27 12.55 5.17
C LYS A 362 -2.77 12.50 4.94
N ILE A 363 -2.37 12.22 3.70
CA ILE A 363 -0.97 12.21 3.30
C ILE A 363 -0.49 13.63 2.98
N LEU A 364 0.56 14.07 3.67
CA LEU A 364 1.24 15.33 3.38
C LEU A 364 2.42 15.08 2.44
N GLU A 365 2.42 15.74 1.28
CA GLU A 365 3.50 15.63 0.31
C GLU A 365 4.78 16.37 0.76
N GLY A 366 5.93 15.99 0.22
CA GLY A 366 7.22 16.59 0.55
C GLY A 366 7.30 18.11 0.37
N ALA A 367 6.61 18.66 -0.63
CA ALA A 367 6.50 20.11 -0.83
C ALA A 367 5.81 20.83 0.34
N ALA A 368 4.82 20.18 0.98
CA ALA A 368 4.12 20.73 2.15
C ALA A 368 5.06 20.79 3.36
N TYR A 369 5.79 19.71 3.65
CA TYR A 369 6.81 19.71 4.71
C TYR A 369 7.88 20.77 4.48
N ARG A 370 8.36 20.93 3.23
CA ARG A 370 9.30 21.99 2.86
C ARG A 370 8.74 23.37 3.16
N LYS A 371 7.48 23.62 2.80
CA LYS A 371 6.79 24.89 3.04
C LYS A 371 6.69 25.17 4.53
N TYR A 372 6.26 24.21 5.33
CA TYR A 372 6.14 24.34 6.78
C TYR A 372 7.48 24.59 7.47
N ALA A 373 8.54 23.90 7.04
CA ALA A 373 9.90 24.16 7.53
C ALA A 373 10.35 25.60 7.25
N ASN A 374 10.17 26.08 6.02
CA ASN A 374 10.55 27.43 5.62
C ASN A 374 9.72 28.52 6.32
N GLN A 375 8.46 28.23 6.65
CA GLN A 375 7.59 29.12 7.42
C GLN A 375 7.90 29.09 8.93
N GLY A 376 8.84 28.25 9.39
CA GLY A 376 9.17 28.11 10.80
C GLY A 376 8.12 27.36 11.62
N LEU A 377 7.15 26.71 10.98
CA LEU A 377 6.05 26.00 11.67
C LEU A 377 6.50 24.68 12.31
N LEU A 378 7.67 24.18 11.92
CA LEU A 378 8.26 22.96 12.48
C LEU A 378 9.26 23.25 13.61
N ARG A 379 9.41 24.52 14.04
CA ARG A 379 10.33 24.90 15.11
C ARG A 379 9.89 24.31 16.46
N GLU A 380 10.88 23.92 17.26
CA GLU A 380 10.73 23.45 18.64
C GLU A 380 10.30 24.57 19.60
N TYR A 381 10.81 25.78 19.35
CA TYR A 381 10.57 26.97 20.16
C TYR A 381 10.14 28.14 19.28
N GLN A 382 9.22 28.95 19.79
CA GLN A 382 8.84 30.24 19.24
C GLN A 382 9.27 31.33 20.18
N GLY A 383 9.85 32.39 19.63
CA GLY A 383 10.32 33.52 20.42
C GLY A 383 9.43 34.74 20.21
N THR A 384 9.20 35.46 21.30
CA THR A 384 8.56 36.77 21.32
C THR A 384 9.42 37.73 22.12
N TYR A 385 9.51 38.98 21.69
CA TYR A 385 10.20 40.00 22.47
C TYR A 385 9.29 40.45 23.61
N ASP A 386 9.70 40.18 24.85
CA ASP A 386 9.04 40.72 26.02
C ASP A 386 9.49 42.19 26.19
N TYR A 387 8.57 43.11 25.90
CA TYR A 387 8.83 44.55 25.99
C TYR A 387 8.95 45.04 27.43
N GLY A 388 8.38 44.33 28.42
CA GLY A 388 8.50 44.64 29.84
C GLY A 388 9.87 44.27 30.39
N GLU A 389 10.37 43.08 30.05
CA GLU A 389 11.68 42.60 30.48
C GLU A 389 12.83 43.00 29.54
N ARG A 390 12.51 43.65 28.41
CA ARG A 390 13.43 44.01 27.32
C ARG A 390 14.31 42.85 26.89
N LYS A 391 13.74 41.65 26.85
CA LYS A 391 14.46 40.42 26.53
C LYS A 391 13.66 39.56 25.57
N TRP A 392 14.38 38.83 24.72
CA TRP A 392 13.78 37.81 23.87
C TRP A 392 13.44 36.60 24.73
N VAL A 393 12.16 36.22 24.79
CA VAL A 393 11.69 35.06 25.55
C VAL A 393 11.28 33.98 24.55
N GLU A 394 11.78 32.77 24.76
CA GLU A 394 11.45 31.60 23.94
C GLU A 394 10.48 30.70 24.70
N HIS A 395 9.36 30.40 24.07
CA HIS A 395 8.36 29.46 24.57
C HIS A 395 8.39 28.20 23.73
N ARG A 396 8.25 27.06 24.40
CA ARG A 396 8.14 25.77 23.74
C ARG A 396 6.83 25.71 22.96
N CYS A 397 6.89 25.16 21.75
CA CYS A 397 5.70 25.00 20.93
C CYS A 397 4.77 23.90 21.47
N SER A 398 3.50 23.97 21.05
CA SER A 398 2.50 22.93 21.28
C SER A 398 2.87 21.62 20.57
N GLN A 399 2.28 20.51 21.03
CA GLN A 399 2.48 19.18 20.47
C GLN A 399 2.11 19.13 18.98
N ARG A 400 3.01 18.57 18.16
CA ARG A 400 2.80 18.38 16.70
C ARG A 400 3.06 16.95 16.24
N TYR A 401 3.72 16.15 17.05
CA TYR A 401 4.07 14.76 16.78
C TYR A 401 3.46 13.85 17.84
N LYS A 402 3.37 12.55 17.53
CA LYS A 402 2.99 11.54 18.52
C LYS A 402 4.12 11.38 19.55
N ILE A 403 3.76 11.37 20.83
CA ILE A 403 4.70 11.09 21.93
C ILE A 403 5.13 9.63 21.82
N SER A 404 6.44 9.39 21.88
CA SER A 404 7.08 8.08 21.65
C SER A 404 8.49 8.03 22.27
N ASP A 405 9.21 6.94 22.02
CA ASP A 405 10.61 6.76 22.42
C ASP A 405 11.54 7.76 21.73
N TYR A 406 11.15 8.26 20.55
CA TYR A 406 11.98 9.17 19.75
C TYR A 406 11.55 10.62 19.84
N CYS A 407 10.32 10.91 20.25
CA CYS A 407 9.81 12.28 20.31
C CYS A 407 8.94 12.49 21.54
N ASP A 408 9.13 13.62 22.22
CA ASP A 408 8.26 14.01 23.34
C ASP A 408 7.02 14.81 22.90
N GLY A 409 6.67 14.73 21.61
CA GLY A 409 5.58 15.46 20.98
C GLY A 409 6.01 16.73 20.24
N VAL A 410 7.25 17.20 20.47
CA VAL A 410 7.83 18.38 19.78
C VAL A 410 9.31 18.19 19.45
N ILE A 411 10.09 17.70 20.42
CA ILE A 411 11.55 17.61 20.34
C ILE A 411 11.94 16.14 20.12
N LEU A 412 12.83 15.92 19.15
CA LEU A 412 13.45 14.62 18.91
C LEU A 412 14.44 14.30 20.03
N LYS A 413 14.22 13.15 20.69
CA LYS A 413 15.12 12.52 21.66
C LYS A 413 16.34 11.97 20.93
N SER A 414 17.30 12.85 20.66
CA SER A 414 18.48 12.56 19.82
C SER A 414 19.37 11.43 20.36
N ILE A 415 19.37 11.19 21.67
CA ILE A 415 20.11 10.07 22.28
C ILE A 415 19.47 8.74 21.90
N GLU A 416 18.15 8.59 22.06
CA GLU A 416 17.44 7.36 21.68
C GLU A 416 17.52 7.08 20.18
N PHE A 417 17.41 8.14 19.36
CA PHE A 417 17.62 8.04 17.91
C PHE A 417 19.01 7.49 17.57
N LYS A 418 20.05 8.01 18.24
CA LYS A 418 21.43 7.53 18.05
C LYS A 418 21.61 6.11 18.57
N ASN A 419 21.06 5.77 19.73
CA ASN A 419 21.17 4.45 20.33
C ASN A 419 20.60 3.39 19.40
N THR A 420 19.41 3.64 18.86
CA THR A 420 18.74 2.70 17.96
C THR A 420 19.59 2.40 16.72
N ILE A 421 20.29 3.40 16.15
CA ILE A 421 21.25 3.17 15.05
C ILE A 421 22.42 2.29 15.52
N GLN A 422 23.00 2.58 16.68
CA GLN A 422 24.15 1.85 17.22
C GLN A 422 23.81 0.41 17.61
N GLU A 423 22.64 0.21 18.22
CA GLU A 423 22.08 -1.08 18.57
C GLU A 423 21.76 -1.90 17.31
N SER A 424 21.11 -1.29 16.31
CA SER A 424 20.81 -1.97 15.05
C SER A 424 22.07 -2.41 14.31
N GLU A 425 23.12 -1.57 14.31
CA GLU A 425 24.44 -1.92 13.77
C GLU A 425 25.06 -3.10 14.55
N ALA A 426 25.05 -3.05 15.89
CA ALA A 426 25.66 -4.09 16.73
C ALA A 426 24.89 -5.43 16.67
N TYR A 427 23.57 -5.39 16.56
CA TYR A 427 22.72 -6.58 16.53
C TYR A 427 22.61 -7.18 15.11
N GLY A 428 23.06 -6.45 14.08
CA GLY A 428 23.02 -6.89 12.68
C GLY A 428 21.63 -6.73 12.03
N LEU A 429 20.82 -5.79 12.49
CA LEU A 429 19.48 -5.51 11.97
C LEU A 429 19.57 -4.62 10.72
N ALA A 430 20.01 -5.20 9.60
CA ALA A 430 20.30 -4.45 8.39
C ALA A 430 19.03 -3.84 7.73
N ASP A 431 17.89 -4.53 7.82
CA ASP A 431 16.58 -4.02 7.43
C ASP A 431 16.19 -2.77 8.22
N VAL A 432 16.42 -2.75 9.55
CA VAL A 432 16.19 -1.57 10.39
C VAL A 432 17.08 -0.41 9.97
N ILE A 433 18.37 -0.66 9.68
CA ILE A 433 19.29 0.35 9.15
C ILE A 433 18.78 0.92 7.82
N GLY A 434 18.30 0.06 6.91
CA GLY A 434 17.66 0.47 5.66
C GLY A 434 16.43 1.35 5.87
N LYS A 435 15.59 1.01 6.86
CA LYS A 435 14.41 1.80 7.22
C LYS A 435 14.77 3.17 7.82
N ILE A 436 15.81 3.23 8.67
CA ILE A 436 16.30 4.49 9.22
C ILE A 436 16.90 5.37 8.11
N ALA A 437 17.62 4.77 7.15
CA ALA A 437 18.09 5.47 5.96
C ALA A 437 16.93 6.11 5.19
N TYR A 438 15.84 5.35 4.98
CA TYR A 438 14.61 5.89 4.40
C TYR A 438 14.07 7.07 5.21
N TYR A 439 13.91 6.95 6.53
CA TYR A 439 13.40 8.06 7.35
C TYR A 439 14.24 9.32 7.26
N LEU A 440 15.57 9.20 7.28
CA LEU A 440 16.47 10.34 7.09
C LEU A 440 16.36 10.99 5.69
N ASP A 441 15.89 10.24 4.70
CA ASP A 441 15.63 10.70 3.34
C ASP A 441 14.16 11.04 3.08
N ALA A 442 13.25 10.73 3.99
CA ALA A 442 11.85 11.08 3.91
C ALA A 442 11.64 12.55 4.29
N PRO A 443 10.64 13.24 3.71
CA PRO A 443 10.43 14.66 3.94
C PRO A 443 10.13 14.97 5.42
N ARG A 444 9.49 14.07 6.14
CA ARG A 444 9.06 14.25 7.53
C ARG A 444 10.24 14.56 8.45
N LEU A 445 11.17 13.62 8.58
CA LEU A 445 12.35 13.79 9.42
C LEU A 445 13.37 14.78 8.81
N ASN A 446 13.56 14.76 7.48
CA ASN A 446 14.50 15.66 6.81
C ASN A 446 14.13 17.14 7.03
N TYR A 447 12.86 17.50 6.87
CA TYR A 447 12.39 18.86 7.08
C TYR A 447 12.16 19.22 8.56
N TYR A 448 11.97 18.25 9.45
CA TYR A 448 12.09 18.50 10.90
C TYR A 448 13.49 19.04 11.25
N PHE A 449 14.56 18.36 10.83
CA PHE A 449 15.92 18.83 11.10
C PHE A 449 16.19 20.19 10.43
N ARG A 450 15.83 20.35 9.15
CA ARG A 450 16.05 21.63 8.43
C ARG A 450 15.26 22.78 9.04
N GLY A 451 14.00 22.56 9.40
CA GLY A 451 13.12 23.57 10.00
C GLY A 451 13.59 24.06 11.38
N ASN A 452 14.33 23.21 12.10
CA ASN A 452 14.96 23.53 13.39
C ASN A 452 16.41 24.03 13.29
N GLY A 453 16.93 24.27 12.07
CA GLY A 453 18.33 24.68 11.88
C GLY A 453 19.35 23.58 12.17
N LYS A 454 18.90 22.33 12.40
CA LYS A 454 19.72 21.16 12.78
C LYS A 454 20.27 20.41 11.56
N THR A 455 20.74 21.16 10.55
CA THR A 455 21.24 20.58 9.28
C THR A 455 22.56 19.82 9.48
N ARG A 456 23.38 20.20 10.47
CA ARG A 456 24.65 19.52 10.75
C ARG A 456 24.42 18.13 11.36
N GLU A 457 23.41 18.02 12.21
CA GLU A 457 22.94 16.80 12.86
C GLU A 457 22.35 15.84 11.82
N LEU A 458 21.49 16.34 10.93
CA LEU A 458 20.99 15.55 9.79
C LEU A 458 22.14 14.98 8.96
N LYS A 459 23.12 15.81 8.57
CA LYS A 459 24.30 15.36 7.82
C LYS A 459 25.13 14.34 8.60
N TYR A 460 25.24 14.50 9.92
CA TYR A 460 25.92 13.53 10.78
C TYR A 460 25.23 12.17 10.73
N TYR A 461 23.91 12.10 10.94
CA TYR A 461 23.17 10.84 10.93
C TYR A 461 23.16 10.19 9.56
N LYS A 462 22.93 10.96 8.49
CA LYS A 462 23.01 10.44 7.12
C LYS A 462 24.38 9.83 6.82
N ARG A 463 25.46 10.54 7.14
CA ARG A 463 26.82 10.03 6.97
C ARG A 463 27.09 8.80 7.83
N TYR A 464 26.52 8.73 9.04
CA TYR A 464 26.74 7.60 9.93
C TYR A 464 26.04 6.34 9.39
N VAL A 465 24.76 6.44 9.05
CA VAL A 465 23.97 5.34 8.44
C VAL A 465 24.57 4.90 7.10
N ARG A 466 24.97 5.86 6.25
CA ARG A 466 25.67 5.56 4.99
C ARG A 466 26.93 4.72 5.22
N LYS A 467 27.76 5.06 6.21
CA LYS A 467 28.97 4.28 6.50
C LYS A 467 28.67 2.83 6.89
N ILE A 468 27.55 2.60 7.58
CA ILE A 468 27.12 1.24 7.97
C ILE A 468 26.75 0.45 6.71
N ILE A 469 25.89 1.03 5.86
CA ILE A 469 25.45 0.40 4.62
C ILE A 469 26.62 0.19 3.64
N ASP A 470 27.48 1.20 3.45
CA ASP A 470 28.68 1.10 2.61
C ASP A 470 29.57 -0.04 3.13
N SER A 471 29.73 -0.18 4.45
CA SER A 471 30.47 -1.31 5.04
C SER A 471 29.82 -2.66 4.80
N TYR A 472 28.48 -2.76 4.73
CA TYR A 472 27.81 -4.00 4.31
C TYR A 472 28.14 -4.29 2.84
N GLY A 473 28.10 -3.28 1.95
CA GLY A 473 28.48 -3.47 0.55
C GLY A 473 29.94 -3.90 0.37
N GLU A 474 30.84 -3.55 1.28
CA GLU A 474 32.24 -4.02 1.27
C GLU A 474 32.41 -5.44 1.83
N ASN A 475 31.70 -5.79 2.90
CA ASN A 475 32.04 -6.96 3.71
C ASN A 475 30.94 -8.04 3.81
N ASP A 476 29.69 -7.74 3.46
CA ASP A 476 28.51 -8.60 3.67
C ASP A 476 27.36 -8.21 2.70
N SER A 477 27.35 -8.83 1.51
CA SER A 477 26.38 -8.53 0.45
C SER A 477 24.93 -8.82 0.86
N GLU A 478 24.70 -9.85 1.68
CA GLU A 478 23.37 -10.21 2.18
C GLU A 478 22.78 -9.08 3.05
N LYS A 479 23.55 -8.58 4.02
CA LYS A 479 23.12 -7.43 4.82
C LYS A 479 22.92 -6.17 3.98
N PHE A 480 23.78 -5.95 2.98
CA PHE A 480 23.62 -4.82 2.07
C PHE A 480 22.27 -4.89 1.34
N VAL A 481 21.95 -6.02 0.74
CA VAL A 481 20.71 -6.21 -0.02
C VAL A 481 19.49 -6.17 0.91
N GLN A 482 19.57 -6.74 2.12
CA GLN A 482 18.53 -6.63 3.14
C GLN A 482 18.23 -5.15 3.49
N ALA A 483 19.27 -4.33 3.68
CA ALA A 483 19.11 -2.90 3.92
C ALA A 483 18.52 -2.18 2.70
N MET A 484 18.96 -2.54 1.49
CA MET A 484 18.43 -1.96 0.24
C MET A 484 16.95 -2.28 0.03
N LYS A 485 16.52 -3.51 0.30
CA LYS A 485 15.09 -3.87 0.26
C LYS A 485 14.27 -2.95 1.16
N ALA A 486 14.63 -2.88 2.45
CA ALA A 486 13.91 -2.07 3.41
C ALA A 486 13.92 -0.57 3.06
N LEU A 487 15.03 -0.04 2.54
CA LEU A 487 15.14 1.33 2.08
C LEU A 487 14.25 1.61 0.86
N LEU A 488 14.44 0.84 -0.22
CA LEU A 488 13.91 1.17 -1.55
C LEU A 488 12.42 0.89 -1.68
N THR A 489 11.89 -0.12 -0.98
CA THR A 489 10.44 -0.41 -0.98
C THR A 489 9.65 0.49 -0.01
N SER A 490 10.33 1.32 0.78
CA SER A 490 9.68 2.22 1.74
C SER A 490 9.20 3.54 1.14
N TYR A 491 9.78 3.97 0.00
CA TYR A 491 9.40 5.22 -0.62
C TYR A 491 7.98 5.19 -1.18
N THR A 492 7.26 6.30 -0.99
CA THR A 492 5.99 6.61 -1.63
C THR A 492 6.16 7.74 -2.63
N GLU A 493 5.20 7.91 -3.54
CA GLU A 493 5.19 9.02 -4.52
C GLU A 493 5.24 10.43 -3.91
N HIS A 494 4.97 10.54 -2.61
CA HIS A 494 4.92 11.79 -1.85
C HIS A 494 6.24 12.13 -1.12
N ASP A 495 7.24 11.23 -1.12
CA ASP A 495 8.44 11.34 -0.28
C ASP A 495 9.63 12.11 -0.92
N TYR A 496 9.36 12.91 -1.95
CA TYR A 496 10.39 13.75 -2.59
C TYR A 496 10.84 14.91 -1.69
N VAL A 497 12.15 15.16 -1.60
CA VAL A 497 12.71 16.21 -0.72
C VAL A 497 13.00 17.51 -1.48
N CYS A 498 11.99 18.03 -2.18
CA CYS A 498 12.08 19.33 -2.84
C CYS A 498 10.71 20.01 -3.04
N LYS A 499 10.70 21.13 -3.77
CA LYS A 499 9.45 21.87 -4.08
C LYS A 499 8.70 21.29 -5.29
N PHE A 500 9.34 20.42 -6.08
CA PHE A 500 8.80 19.90 -7.34
C PHE A 500 8.24 18.50 -7.11
N LYS A 501 6.98 18.28 -7.49
CA LYS A 501 6.28 17.02 -7.26
C LYS A 501 6.96 15.86 -7.98
N GLY A 502 7.15 14.75 -7.27
CA GLY A 502 7.72 13.51 -7.82
C GLY A 502 9.22 13.56 -8.12
N ASN A 503 9.96 14.59 -7.67
CA ASN A 503 11.38 14.74 -7.99
C ASN A 503 12.30 14.20 -6.88
N PHE A 504 12.77 12.97 -7.06
CA PHE A 504 13.58 12.21 -6.10
C PHE A 504 15.09 12.42 -6.20
N GLN A 505 15.58 13.24 -7.13
CA GLN A 505 17.04 13.48 -7.28
C GLN A 505 17.70 14.10 -6.04
N PHE A 506 16.91 14.65 -5.12
CA PHE A 506 17.37 15.27 -3.87
C PHE A 506 17.33 14.30 -2.67
N ASN A 507 16.81 13.08 -2.88
CA ASN A 507 16.84 11.98 -1.93
C ASN A 507 18.24 11.35 -2.00
N GLU A 508 19.04 11.57 -0.95
CA GLU A 508 20.48 11.32 -0.91
C GLU A 508 20.81 9.84 -0.90
N PHE A 509 20.04 9.01 -0.19
CA PHE A 509 20.29 7.57 -0.10
C PHE A 509 19.89 6.86 -1.38
N LEU A 510 18.71 7.18 -1.92
CA LEU A 510 18.25 6.67 -3.21
C LEU A 510 19.29 6.97 -4.30
N LYS A 511 19.75 8.23 -4.37
CA LYS A 511 20.78 8.65 -5.31
C LYS A 511 22.12 7.96 -5.06
N SER A 512 22.54 7.81 -3.80
CA SER A 512 23.84 7.22 -3.47
C SER A 512 23.93 5.73 -3.82
N TYR A 513 22.83 4.99 -3.83
CA TYR A 513 22.87 3.53 -4.04
C TYR A 513 22.37 3.08 -5.40
N LEU A 514 21.35 3.71 -5.99
CA LEU A 514 20.87 3.34 -7.32
C LEU A 514 21.49 4.16 -8.45
N TYR A 515 22.11 5.30 -8.13
CA TYR A 515 22.66 6.24 -9.10
C TYR A 515 24.03 6.76 -8.66
N TYR A 516 24.86 5.89 -8.13
CA TYR A 516 26.20 6.19 -7.60
C TYR A 516 27.15 6.74 -8.68
N ASP A 517 27.29 6.03 -9.81
CA ASP A 517 28.25 6.34 -10.89
C ASP A 517 27.80 7.52 -11.78
N PHE A 518 26.64 8.14 -11.50
CA PHE A 518 26.07 9.14 -12.40
C PHE A 518 26.95 10.40 -12.54
N ASN A 519 27.81 10.68 -11.55
CA ASN A 519 28.80 11.76 -11.63
C ASN A 519 30.01 11.39 -12.50
N GLU A 520 30.35 10.10 -12.57
CA GLU A 520 31.50 9.58 -13.33
C GLU A 520 31.15 9.37 -14.80
N LYS A 521 29.90 8.96 -15.08
CA LYS A 521 29.34 8.82 -16.43
C LYS A 521 28.11 9.72 -16.60
N PRO A 522 28.29 11.05 -16.61
CA PRO A 522 27.17 11.96 -16.74
C PRO A 522 26.50 11.84 -18.11
N PRO A 523 25.18 12.01 -18.21
CA PRO A 523 24.47 12.06 -19.49
C PRO A 523 24.99 13.18 -20.40
N VAL A 524 24.85 12.99 -21.70
CA VAL A 524 25.28 13.94 -22.74
C VAL A 524 24.65 15.32 -22.50
N GLY A 525 25.47 16.39 -22.48
CA GLY A 525 25.02 17.77 -22.25
C GLY A 525 25.09 18.26 -20.79
N TRP A 526 25.60 17.44 -19.87
CA TRP A 526 25.79 17.76 -18.44
C TRP A 526 26.51 19.11 -18.17
N ASP A 527 27.46 19.48 -19.03
CA ASP A 527 28.27 20.69 -18.85
C ASP A 527 27.48 22.00 -19.06
N ASN A 528 26.27 21.94 -19.64
CA ASN A 528 25.45 23.11 -19.94
C ASN A 528 24.66 23.62 -18.71
N TRP A 529 24.91 24.85 -18.27
CA TRP A 529 24.20 25.48 -17.13
C TRP A 529 22.68 25.59 -17.34
N ARG A 530 22.22 25.84 -18.58
CA ARG A 530 20.79 25.94 -18.90
C ARG A 530 20.10 24.57 -18.75
N ALA A 531 20.80 23.50 -19.14
CA ALA A 531 20.38 22.14 -18.85
C ALA A 531 20.32 21.91 -17.33
N ARG A 532 21.35 22.34 -16.57
CA ARG A 532 21.37 22.23 -15.09
C ARG A 532 20.22 22.97 -14.37
N SER A 533 19.63 24.01 -14.95
CA SER A 533 18.42 24.65 -14.39
C SER A 533 17.18 23.77 -14.59
N ILE A 534 16.99 23.20 -15.79
CA ILE A 534 15.92 22.23 -16.10
C ILE A 534 16.04 20.99 -15.20
N TRP A 535 17.26 20.66 -14.81
CA TRP A 535 17.52 19.55 -13.90
C TRP A 535 16.88 19.76 -12.54
N MET A 536 16.83 20.98 -12.02
CA MET A 536 16.25 21.20 -10.69
C MET A 536 14.75 21.01 -10.66
N GLU A 537 14.05 21.19 -11.80
CA GLU A 537 12.59 21.21 -11.87
C GLU A 537 11.98 19.82 -12.15
N ASN A 538 12.64 18.99 -12.95
CA ASN A 538 12.18 17.64 -13.33
C ASN A 538 13.04 16.53 -12.70
N ASP A 539 12.50 15.33 -12.51
CA ASP A 539 13.29 14.19 -12.01
C ASP A 539 14.20 13.62 -13.11
N GLN A 540 15.44 14.08 -13.16
CA GLN A 540 16.40 13.66 -14.18
C GLN A 540 16.84 12.21 -14.04
N LEU A 541 16.63 11.58 -12.87
CA LEU A 541 16.89 10.15 -12.71
C LEU A 541 16.07 9.34 -13.71
N MET A 542 14.88 9.85 -14.10
CA MET A 542 14.01 9.28 -15.12
C MET A 542 14.53 9.44 -16.56
N ASN A 543 15.55 10.26 -16.82
CA ASN A 543 16.16 10.44 -18.15
C ASN A 543 17.46 9.64 -18.35
N LEU A 544 18.09 9.14 -17.27
CA LEU A 544 19.34 8.36 -17.36
C LEU A 544 19.18 7.04 -18.13
N GLN A 545 20.17 6.61 -18.89
CA GLN A 545 20.11 5.31 -19.58
C GLN A 545 21.25 4.42 -19.12
N GLY A 546 20.94 3.18 -18.70
CA GLY A 546 21.91 2.20 -18.24
C GLY A 546 21.99 2.08 -16.71
N ARG A 547 22.98 1.28 -16.27
CA ARG A 547 23.25 0.92 -14.87
C ARG A 547 24.20 1.89 -14.18
N TYR A 548 23.80 2.38 -13.02
CA TYR A 548 24.52 3.40 -12.23
C TYR A 548 24.65 3.06 -10.74
N GLU A 549 24.11 1.92 -10.32
CA GLU A 549 24.04 1.50 -8.93
C GLU A 549 25.42 1.24 -8.32
N PHE A 550 25.50 1.44 -7.01
CA PHE A 550 26.68 1.14 -6.21
C PHE A 550 26.93 -0.37 -6.24
N LYS A 551 28.15 -0.78 -6.63
CA LYS A 551 28.60 -2.19 -6.67
C LYS A 551 27.67 -3.11 -7.47
N LYS A 552 27.68 -2.96 -8.80
CA LYS A 552 26.82 -3.67 -9.75
C LYS A 552 26.80 -5.19 -9.57
N GLU A 553 27.94 -5.76 -9.22
CA GLU A 553 28.17 -7.19 -8.99
C GLU A 553 27.32 -7.76 -7.85
N ILE A 554 27.03 -6.96 -6.81
CA ILE A 554 26.14 -7.40 -5.73
C ILE A 554 24.74 -7.60 -6.29
N TRP A 555 24.21 -6.62 -7.02
CA TRP A 555 22.88 -6.70 -7.60
C TRP A 555 22.74 -7.86 -8.61
N ASP A 556 23.79 -8.15 -9.37
CA ASP A 556 23.83 -9.28 -10.32
C ASP A 556 23.71 -10.64 -9.63
N ASN A 557 24.21 -10.77 -8.41
CA ASN A 557 24.13 -12.01 -7.62
C ASN A 557 22.82 -12.12 -6.83
N HIS A 558 22.00 -11.06 -6.81
CA HIS A 558 20.83 -10.91 -5.97
C HIS A 558 19.57 -10.53 -6.78
N LEU A 559 19.40 -11.09 -7.99
CA LEU A 559 18.29 -10.74 -8.89
C LEU A 559 16.90 -11.03 -8.32
N LYS A 560 16.75 -12.06 -7.48
CA LYS A 560 15.50 -12.33 -6.75
C LYS A 560 15.11 -11.15 -5.85
N ASP A 561 16.10 -10.55 -5.20
CA ASP A 561 15.91 -9.41 -4.31
C ASP A 561 15.60 -8.13 -5.09
N VAL A 562 16.26 -7.93 -6.24
CA VAL A 562 15.94 -6.86 -7.19
C VAL A 562 14.49 -6.95 -7.66
N LEU A 563 14.03 -8.17 -7.98
CA LEU A 563 12.65 -8.41 -8.39
C LEU A 563 11.65 -8.11 -7.28
N GLU A 564 11.96 -8.54 -6.05
CA GLU A 564 11.14 -8.23 -4.89
C GLU A 564 11.03 -6.70 -4.68
N ILE A 565 12.15 -5.98 -4.81
CA ILE A 565 12.17 -4.51 -4.75
C ILE A 565 11.29 -3.91 -5.85
N ALA A 566 11.42 -4.39 -7.08
CA ALA A 566 10.63 -3.92 -8.21
C ALA A 566 9.12 -4.15 -7.98
N SER A 567 8.73 -5.30 -7.47
CA SER A 567 7.32 -5.65 -7.22
C SER A 567 6.66 -4.83 -6.10
N LYS A 568 7.44 -4.37 -5.12
CA LYS A 568 6.95 -3.65 -3.93
C LYS A 568 7.16 -2.14 -3.99
N SER A 569 8.05 -1.66 -4.86
CA SER A 569 8.36 -0.24 -4.99
C SER A 569 7.18 0.54 -5.56
N LYS A 570 7.01 1.77 -5.08
CA LYS A 570 5.93 2.68 -5.48
C LYS A 570 6.43 3.89 -6.26
N ILE A 571 7.73 3.94 -6.57
CA ILE A 571 8.35 5.11 -7.22
C ILE A 571 9.14 4.71 -8.47
N ASN A 572 8.91 5.44 -9.55
CA ASN A 572 9.50 5.15 -10.86
C ASN A 572 11.04 5.15 -10.89
N PRO A 573 11.78 6.01 -10.15
CA PRO A 573 13.24 5.94 -10.12
C PRO A 573 13.76 4.57 -9.68
N VAL A 574 13.17 3.98 -8.65
CA VAL A 574 13.57 2.63 -8.18
C VAL A 574 13.21 1.57 -9.22
N LEU A 575 11.99 1.61 -9.76
CA LEU A 575 11.54 0.66 -10.80
C LEU A 575 12.44 0.71 -12.04
N LYS A 576 12.87 1.91 -12.43
CA LYS A 576 13.80 2.14 -13.53
C LYS A 576 15.18 1.57 -13.27
N ALA A 577 15.73 1.77 -12.07
CA ALA A 577 17.02 1.17 -11.72
C ALA A 577 16.94 -0.35 -11.75
N CYS A 578 15.87 -0.93 -11.19
CA CYS A 578 15.62 -2.38 -11.25
C CYS A 578 15.49 -2.88 -12.69
N TYR A 579 14.82 -2.13 -13.58
CA TYR A 579 14.75 -2.42 -15.01
C TYR A 579 16.12 -2.56 -15.64
N TYR A 580 17.03 -1.59 -15.47
CA TYR A 580 18.36 -1.68 -16.06
C TYR A 580 19.22 -2.78 -15.44
N ILE A 581 19.10 -3.01 -14.12
CA ILE A 581 19.79 -4.13 -13.46
C ILE A 581 19.34 -5.45 -14.07
N LEU A 582 18.02 -5.69 -14.14
CA LEU A 582 17.46 -6.91 -14.71
C LEU A 582 17.80 -7.01 -16.19
N LYS A 583 17.61 -5.96 -16.98
CA LYS A 583 17.88 -5.98 -18.43
C LYS A 583 19.33 -6.31 -18.77
N ASP A 584 20.30 -5.69 -18.09
CA ASP A 584 21.70 -5.73 -18.50
C ASP A 584 22.54 -6.71 -17.66
N SER A 585 21.97 -7.39 -16.66
CA SER A 585 22.69 -8.39 -15.87
C SER A 585 22.92 -9.68 -16.66
N LYS A 586 24.13 -10.24 -16.53
CA LYS A 586 24.52 -11.49 -17.19
C LYS A 586 23.78 -12.71 -16.64
N ASN A 587 23.28 -12.63 -15.40
CA ASN A 587 22.60 -13.73 -14.73
C ASN A 587 21.09 -13.76 -15.02
N THR A 588 20.57 -12.74 -15.70
CA THR A 588 19.13 -12.54 -15.90
C THR A 588 18.46 -13.67 -16.65
N GLN A 589 19.07 -14.17 -17.74
CA GLN A 589 18.44 -15.23 -18.54
C GLN A 589 18.19 -16.49 -17.69
N ASN A 590 19.24 -16.99 -17.03
CA ASN A 590 19.13 -18.14 -16.13
C ASN A 590 18.12 -17.89 -14.99
N PHE A 591 18.08 -16.67 -14.44
CA PHE A 591 17.11 -16.33 -13.41
C PHE A 591 15.66 -16.38 -13.92
N ILE A 592 15.39 -15.85 -15.12
CA ILE A 592 14.04 -15.83 -15.73
C ILE A 592 13.59 -17.23 -16.16
N ASP A 593 14.50 -18.05 -16.69
CA ASP A 593 14.17 -19.41 -17.13
C ASP A 593 13.54 -20.23 -15.99
N ASN A 594 13.98 -19.98 -14.75
CA ASN A 594 13.49 -20.63 -13.53
C ASN A 594 12.23 -19.98 -12.92
N MET A 595 11.73 -18.88 -13.46
CA MET A 595 10.56 -18.16 -12.92
C MET A 595 9.24 -18.81 -13.35
N SER A 596 8.23 -18.83 -12.47
CA SER A 596 6.91 -19.34 -12.85
C SER A 596 6.15 -18.39 -13.79
N TYR A 597 5.22 -18.91 -14.60
CA TYR A 597 4.37 -18.07 -15.46
C TYR A 597 3.56 -17.06 -14.65
N LYS A 598 3.10 -17.44 -13.46
CA LYS A 598 2.37 -16.57 -12.54
C LYS A 598 3.20 -15.36 -12.09
N GLU A 599 4.47 -15.58 -11.76
CA GLU A 599 5.38 -14.48 -11.39
C GLU A 599 5.64 -13.56 -12.59
N LEU A 600 5.90 -14.13 -13.78
CA LEU A 600 6.11 -13.34 -15.01
C LEU A 600 4.91 -12.46 -15.35
N ILE A 601 3.70 -13.04 -15.33
CA ILE A 601 2.45 -12.32 -15.62
C ILE A 601 2.24 -11.18 -14.62
N GLY A 602 2.43 -11.43 -13.33
CA GLY A 602 2.33 -10.38 -12.31
C GLY A 602 3.29 -9.20 -12.53
N LEU A 603 4.47 -9.45 -13.11
CA LEU A 603 5.44 -8.39 -13.42
C LEU A 603 5.09 -7.61 -14.69
N THR A 604 4.38 -8.22 -15.64
CA THR A 604 3.81 -7.49 -16.78
C THR A 604 2.76 -6.46 -16.33
N GLU A 605 2.20 -6.62 -15.12
CA GLU A 605 1.17 -5.73 -14.57
C GLU A 605 1.74 -4.47 -13.89
N GLY A 606 3.07 -4.36 -13.79
CA GLY A 606 3.74 -3.23 -13.14
C GLY A 606 3.43 -1.85 -13.76
N SER A 607 3.55 -0.80 -12.94
CA SER A 607 3.26 0.59 -13.32
C SER A 607 4.36 1.25 -14.17
N TYR A 608 5.57 0.68 -14.20
CA TYR A 608 6.68 1.20 -15.01
C TYR A 608 6.75 0.45 -16.35
N GLU A 609 6.24 1.11 -17.39
CA GLU A 609 6.03 0.53 -18.72
C GLU A 609 7.25 -0.18 -19.32
N PRO A 610 8.51 0.37 -19.29
CA PRO A 610 9.66 -0.35 -19.83
C PRO A 610 9.95 -1.69 -19.16
N LEU A 611 9.73 -1.78 -17.85
CA LEU A 611 9.90 -3.03 -17.10
C LEU A 611 8.78 -4.02 -17.42
N ALA A 612 7.53 -3.55 -17.45
CA ALA A 612 6.37 -4.35 -17.80
C ALA A 612 6.50 -4.94 -19.21
N ASN A 613 6.91 -4.13 -20.20
CA ASN A 613 7.10 -4.56 -21.58
C ASN A 613 8.26 -5.57 -21.71
N MET A 614 9.37 -5.38 -21.00
CA MET A 614 10.45 -6.37 -20.97
C MET A 614 9.94 -7.74 -20.47
N PHE A 615 9.16 -7.76 -19.39
CA PHE A 615 8.58 -9.02 -18.90
C PHE A 615 7.50 -9.59 -19.82
N LYS A 616 6.78 -8.75 -20.56
CA LYS A 616 5.84 -9.19 -21.61
C LYS A 616 6.58 -9.90 -22.75
N ASP A 617 7.68 -9.32 -23.24
CA ASP A 617 8.51 -9.92 -24.28
C ASP A 617 9.11 -11.26 -23.82
N LEU A 618 9.57 -11.31 -22.56
CA LEU A 618 10.08 -12.54 -21.95
C LEU A 618 9.00 -13.61 -21.79
N LEU A 619 7.81 -13.22 -21.35
CA LEU A 619 6.66 -14.11 -21.25
C LEU A 619 6.29 -14.68 -22.62
N HIS A 620 6.21 -13.85 -23.65
CA HIS A 620 5.93 -14.28 -25.02
C HIS A 620 6.99 -15.28 -25.51
N ASN A 621 8.27 -14.97 -25.36
CA ASN A 621 9.35 -15.90 -25.72
C ASN A 621 9.27 -17.24 -24.98
N LYS A 622 8.92 -17.21 -23.69
CA LYS A 622 8.77 -18.42 -22.87
C LYS A 622 7.54 -19.24 -23.29
N LEU A 623 6.43 -18.60 -23.66
CA LEU A 623 5.24 -19.26 -24.20
C LEU A 623 5.52 -19.91 -25.55
N ASN A 624 6.25 -19.25 -26.45
CA ASN A 624 6.60 -19.78 -27.77
C ASN A 624 7.50 -21.04 -27.70
N SER A 625 8.11 -21.32 -26.55
CA SER A 625 8.88 -22.56 -26.32
C SER A 625 8.01 -23.76 -25.91
N VAL A 626 6.72 -23.54 -25.61
CA VAL A 626 5.77 -24.55 -25.16
C VAL A 626 5.03 -25.12 -26.36
N ASN A 627 5.30 -26.39 -26.69
CA ASN A 627 4.72 -27.05 -27.87
C ASN A 627 3.39 -27.78 -27.57
N THR A 628 3.04 -27.95 -26.30
CA THR A 628 1.86 -28.71 -25.86
C THR A 628 1.02 -27.85 -24.94
N PHE A 629 -0.29 -27.85 -25.15
CA PHE A 629 -1.21 -27.09 -24.32
C PHE A 629 -1.09 -27.48 -22.83
N ASN A 630 -1.11 -26.47 -21.97
CA ASN A 630 -1.12 -26.64 -20.51
C ASN A 630 -2.16 -25.70 -19.89
N PHE A 631 -3.16 -26.29 -19.25
CA PHE A 631 -4.26 -25.57 -18.63
C PHE A 631 -3.81 -24.64 -17.49
N GLU A 632 -2.84 -25.04 -16.67
CA GLU A 632 -2.33 -24.21 -15.57
C GLU A 632 -1.69 -22.91 -16.09
N ILE A 633 -1.05 -22.96 -17.27
CA ILE A 633 -0.54 -21.75 -17.93
C ILE A 633 -1.70 -20.91 -18.45
N MET A 634 -2.63 -21.56 -19.14
CA MET A 634 -3.78 -20.89 -19.78
C MET A 634 -4.65 -20.16 -18.75
N ILE A 635 -5.01 -20.80 -17.64
CA ILE A 635 -5.89 -20.20 -16.63
C ILE A 635 -5.25 -18.98 -15.97
N VAL A 636 -3.93 -19.00 -15.78
CA VAL A 636 -3.19 -17.85 -15.22
C VAL A 636 -3.17 -16.69 -16.23
N LEU A 637 -2.95 -16.96 -17.52
CA LEU A 637 -3.05 -15.94 -18.57
C LEU A 637 -4.46 -15.35 -18.66
N MET A 638 -5.49 -16.21 -18.66
CA MET A 638 -6.90 -15.80 -18.69
C MET A 638 -7.29 -14.93 -17.50
N SER A 639 -6.70 -15.17 -16.33
CA SER A 639 -7.00 -14.41 -15.10
C SER A 639 -6.50 -12.95 -15.11
N SER A 640 -5.60 -12.58 -16.03
CA SER A 640 -5.05 -11.22 -16.08
C SER A 640 -6.09 -10.22 -16.59
N PRO A 641 -6.18 -9.02 -15.96
CA PRO A 641 -7.08 -7.96 -16.43
C PRO A 641 -6.55 -7.21 -17.66
N LYS A 642 -5.29 -7.45 -18.09
CA LYS A 642 -4.67 -6.75 -19.23
C LYS A 642 -5.04 -7.39 -20.56
N GLU A 643 -5.62 -6.60 -21.47
CA GLU A 643 -5.99 -7.03 -22.83
C GLU A 643 -4.82 -7.65 -23.59
N ASP A 644 -3.63 -7.06 -23.47
CA ASP A 644 -2.40 -7.60 -24.06
C ASP A 644 -2.05 -9.02 -23.62
N ILE A 645 -2.27 -9.36 -22.34
CA ILE A 645 -2.02 -10.70 -21.80
C ILE A 645 -3.14 -11.65 -22.21
N GLN A 646 -4.38 -11.14 -22.30
CA GLN A 646 -5.51 -11.90 -22.82
C GLN A 646 -5.30 -12.27 -24.29
N ASN A 647 -4.73 -11.36 -25.10
CA ASN A 647 -4.36 -11.65 -26.48
C ASN A 647 -3.26 -12.73 -26.55
N LEU A 648 -2.24 -12.66 -25.70
CA LEU A 648 -1.25 -13.73 -25.57
C LEU A 648 -1.88 -15.07 -25.18
N ALA A 649 -2.92 -15.08 -24.34
CA ALA A 649 -3.64 -16.30 -23.99
C ALA A 649 -4.37 -16.91 -25.21
N LYS A 650 -4.99 -16.07 -26.05
CA LYS A 650 -5.63 -16.50 -27.30
C LYS A 650 -4.61 -17.06 -28.29
N GLU A 651 -3.47 -16.39 -28.45
CA GLU A 651 -2.35 -16.87 -29.27
C GLU A 651 -1.84 -18.22 -28.78
N PHE A 652 -1.55 -18.34 -27.48
CA PHE A 652 -1.08 -19.59 -26.86
C PHE A 652 -2.05 -20.75 -27.08
N MET A 653 -3.36 -20.51 -26.90
CA MET A 653 -4.41 -21.51 -27.17
C MET A 653 -4.39 -21.97 -28.63
N ASN A 654 -4.29 -21.04 -29.58
CA ASN A 654 -4.31 -21.36 -31.00
C ASN A 654 -3.04 -22.11 -31.45
N GLU A 655 -1.87 -21.66 -31.01
CA GLU A 655 -0.58 -22.27 -31.41
C GLU A 655 -0.39 -23.68 -30.86
N THR A 656 -0.95 -23.95 -29.67
CA THR A 656 -0.86 -25.28 -29.04
C THR A 656 -2.03 -26.20 -29.39
N ASN A 657 -2.96 -25.77 -30.24
CA ASN A 657 -4.25 -26.43 -30.49
C ASN A 657 -4.94 -26.86 -29.19
N GLY A 658 -4.97 -25.95 -28.22
CA GLY A 658 -5.46 -26.27 -26.89
C GLY A 658 -6.95 -26.62 -26.87
N GLU A 659 -7.29 -27.52 -25.96
CA GLU A 659 -8.66 -27.95 -25.66
C GLU A 659 -8.86 -27.93 -24.16
N PHE A 660 -10.07 -27.59 -23.72
CA PHE A 660 -10.45 -27.62 -22.31
C PHE A 660 -11.21 -28.90 -22.02
N SER A 661 -10.80 -29.59 -20.96
CA SER A 661 -11.60 -30.66 -20.39
C SER A 661 -12.86 -30.11 -19.72
N SER A 662 -13.79 -31.02 -19.39
CA SER A 662 -14.99 -30.70 -18.61
C SER A 662 -14.67 -30.07 -17.25
N HIS A 663 -13.56 -30.46 -16.62
CA HIS A 663 -13.12 -29.88 -15.35
C HIS A 663 -12.50 -28.48 -15.52
N ASP A 664 -11.76 -28.25 -16.61
CA ASP A 664 -11.14 -26.95 -16.90
C ASP A 664 -12.19 -25.85 -17.07
N LEU A 665 -13.33 -26.17 -17.69
CA LEU A 665 -14.45 -25.24 -17.84
C LEU A 665 -15.02 -24.78 -16.49
N ILE A 666 -14.97 -25.62 -15.45
CA ILE A 666 -15.40 -25.24 -14.09
C ILE A 666 -14.47 -24.20 -13.50
N ASP A 667 -13.15 -24.38 -13.68
CA ASP A 667 -12.16 -23.41 -13.18
C ASP A 667 -12.22 -22.09 -13.98
N ILE A 668 -12.55 -22.14 -15.27
CA ILE A 668 -12.82 -20.95 -16.09
C ILE A 668 -14.04 -20.19 -15.55
N MET A 669 -15.13 -20.87 -15.17
CA MET A 669 -16.30 -20.24 -14.55
C MET A 669 -15.98 -19.54 -13.20
N MET A 670 -14.86 -19.90 -12.56
CA MET A 670 -14.41 -19.27 -11.31
C MET A 670 -13.60 -17.99 -11.54
N LEU A 671 -13.31 -17.62 -12.78
CA LEU A 671 -12.58 -16.39 -13.11
C LEU A 671 -13.44 -15.15 -12.86
N LYS A 672 -12.84 -14.13 -12.24
CA LYS A 672 -13.50 -12.84 -12.01
C LYS A 672 -13.81 -12.07 -13.31
N ASN A 673 -13.08 -12.38 -14.38
CA ASN A 673 -13.18 -11.76 -15.70
C ASN A 673 -13.72 -12.74 -16.76
N ILE A 674 -14.53 -13.73 -16.36
CA ILE A 674 -15.15 -14.71 -17.26
C ILE A 674 -15.91 -14.06 -18.43
N ASP A 675 -16.47 -12.87 -18.26
CA ASP A 675 -17.22 -12.18 -19.32
C ASP A 675 -16.40 -11.98 -20.60
N VAL A 676 -15.08 -11.75 -20.47
CA VAL A 676 -14.14 -11.62 -21.60
C VAL A 676 -13.98 -12.93 -22.38
N TRP A 677 -14.21 -14.05 -21.70
CA TRP A 677 -13.98 -15.41 -22.20
C TRP A 677 -15.28 -16.15 -22.56
N THR A 678 -16.42 -15.47 -22.55
CA THR A 678 -17.73 -16.10 -22.72
C THR A 678 -17.89 -16.81 -24.07
N ASP A 679 -17.41 -16.22 -25.16
CA ASP A 679 -17.49 -16.83 -26.50
C ASP A 679 -16.68 -18.13 -26.56
N LEU A 680 -15.45 -18.10 -26.04
CA LEU A 680 -14.57 -19.27 -25.96
C LEU A 680 -15.18 -20.35 -25.04
N PHE A 681 -15.71 -19.96 -23.88
CA PHE A 681 -16.39 -20.87 -22.97
C PHE A 681 -17.58 -21.55 -23.65
N LYS A 682 -18.43 -20.77 -24.34
CA LYS A 682 -19.60 -21.27 -25.07
C LYS A 682 -19.21 -22.23 -26.19
N GLU A 683 -18.24 -21.85 -27.02
CA GLU A 683 -17.75 -22.69 -28.11
C GLU A 683 -17.28 -24.05 -27.58
N ARG A 684 -16.49 -24.04 -26.50
CA ARG A 684 -15.91 -25.26 -25.93
C ARG A 684 -16.93 -26.12 -25.20
N LEU A 685 -17.87 -25.52 -24.46
CA LEU A 685 -19.01 -26.23 -23.89
C LEU A 685 -19.84 -26.96 -24.97
N LEU A 686 -20.08 -26.29 -26.10
CA LEU A 686 -20.80 -26.86 -27.23
C LEU A 686 -19.98 -27.88 -28.03
N ALA A 687 -18.66 -27.88 -27.92
CA ALA A 687 -17.79 -28.87 -28.55
C ALA A 687 -17.62 -30.18 -27.75
N LEU A 688 -17.91 -30.18 -26.43
CA LEU A 688 -17.77 -31.39 -25.58
C LEU A 688 -18.50 -32.61 -26.16
N GLY A 689 -17.85 -33.77 -26.14
CA GLY A 689 -18.51 -35.05 -26.47
C GLY A 689 -19.54 -35.46 -25.40
N ASN A 690 -20.38 -36.45 -25.70
CA ASN A 690 -21.46 -36.89 -24.79
C ASN A 690 -20.96 -37.22 -23.38
N ARG A 691 -19.88 -38.00 -23.27
CA ARG A 691 -19.29 -38.39 -21.98
C ARG A 691 -18.72 -37.19 -21.21
N GLU A 692 -18.00 -36.31 -21.89
CA GLU A 692 -17.41 -35.12 -21.29
C GLU A 692 -18.48 -34.13 -20.83
N TYR A 693 -19.59 -34.04 -21.56
CA TYR A 693 -20.73 -33.22 -21.17
C TYR A 693 -21.41 -33.76 -19.89
N CYS A 694 -21.54 -35.09 -19.75
CA CYS A 694 -21.97 -35.70 -18.50
C CYS A 694 -21.01 -35.37 -17.34
N ASP A 695 -19.70 -35.49 -17.57
CA ASP A 695 -18.68 -35.17 -16.58
C ASP A 695 -18.70 -33.68 -16.19
N PHE A 696 -19.02 -32.79 -17.14
CA PHE A 696 -19.19 -31.36 -16.91
C PHE A 696 -20.39 -31.07 -15.99
N ILE A 697 -21.56 -31.64 -16.30
CA ILE A 697 -22.77 -31.49 -15.46
C ILE A 697 -22.51 -31.99 -14.04
N GLN A 698 -21.91 -33.18 -13.92
CA GLN A 698 -21.57 -33.74 -12.61
C GLN A 698 -20.57 -32.84 -11.86
N SER A 699 -19.62 -32.24 -12.56
CA SER A 699 -18.64 -31.33 -11.97
C SER A 699 -19.27 -30.03 -11.48
N ILE A 700 -20.27 -29.48 -12.18
CA ILE A 700 -21.06 -28.34 -11.69
C ILE A 700 -21.75 -28.70 -10.37
N ILE A 701 -22.43 -29.85 -10.33
CA ILE A 701 -23.18 -30.29 -9.14
C ILE A 701 -22.22 -30.51 -7.95
N ASN A 702 -21.11 -31.22 -8.18
CA ASN A 702 -20.11 -31.51 -7.16
C ASN A 702 -19.43 -30.24 -6.60
N ASN A 703 -19.34 -29.16 -7.40
CA ASN A 703 -18.76 -27.88 -6.99
C ASN A 703 -19.79 -26.84 -6.50
N SER A 704 -21.06 -27.20 -6.36
CA SER A 704 -22.15 -26.31 -5.90
C SER A 704 -21.79 -25.50 -4.65
N ASN A 705 -21.27 -26.16 -3.61
CA ASN A 705 -20.82 -25.50 -2.38
C ASN A 705 -19.69 -24.48 -2.61
N LYS A 706 -18.76 -24.79 -3.52
CA LYS A 706 -17.65 -23.89 -3.87
C LYS A 706 -18.21 -22.63 -4.53
N PHE A 707 -19.11 -22.76 -5.51
CA PHE A 707 -19.80 -21.63 -6.15
C PHE A 707 -20.57 -20.75 -5.14
N ILE A 708 -21.20 -21.36 -4.13
CA ILE A 708 -21.92 -20.62 -3.08
C ILE A 708 -20.93 -19.80 -2.25
N SER A 709 -19.84 -20.44 -1.81
CA SER A 709 -18.83 -19.80 -0.98
C SER A 709 -18.11 -18.64 -1.67
N THR A 710 -17.94 -18.72 -3.00
CA THR A 710 -17.30 -17.69 -3.82
C THR A 710 -18.30 -16.65 -4.37
N ASN A 711 -19.60 -16.80 -4.09
CA ASN A 711 -20.69 -15.93 -4.55
C ASN A 711 -20.67 -15.70 -6.08
N ILE A 712 -20.54 -16.79 -6.84
CA ILE A 712 -20.47 -16.71 -8.31
C ILE A 712 -21.87 -16.55 -8.91
N GLY A 713 -22.09 -15.40 -9.53
CA GLY A 713 -23.17 -15.17 -10.48
C GLY A 713 -22.71 -15.45 -11.91
N VAL A 714 -23.61 -15.94 -12.76
CA VAL A 714 -23.37 -16.13 -14.20
C VAL A 714 -24.09 -15.05 -15.00
N SER A 715 -23.42 -14.53 -16.03
CA SER A 715 -24.00 -13.56 -16.96
C SER A 715 -25.07 -14.20 -17.83
N LYS A 716 -25.86 -13.37 -18.53
CA LYS A 716 -26.93 -13.85 -19.41
C LYS A 716 -26.36 -14.72 -20.53
N GLU A 717 -25.22 -14.32 -21.07
CA GLU A 717 -24.54 -14.99 -22.17
C GLU A 717 -24.07 -16.41 -21.78
N ILE A 718 -23.61 -16.58 -20.53
CA ILE A 718 -23.26 -17.91 -19.98
C ILE A 718 -24.53 -18.75 -19.78
N LYS A 719 -25.62 -18.16 -19.27
CA LYS A 719 -26.91 -18.86 -19.17
C LYS A 719 -27.45 -19.31 -20.53
N ASP A 720 -27.33 -18.46 -21.54
CA ASP A 720 -27.73 -18.79 -22.91
C ASP A 720 -26.86 -19.94 -23.46
N ALA A 721 -25.57 -19.99 -23.13
CA ALA A 721 -24.70 -21.12 -23.47
C ALA A 721 -25.13 -22.43 -22.80
N PHE A 722 -25.53 -22.37 -21.52
CA PHE A 722 -26.09 -23.52 -20.81
C PHE A 722 -27.37 -24.03 -21.46
N SER A 723 -28.32 -23.15 -21.75
CA SER A 723 -29.59 -23.49 -22.38
C SER A 723 -29.40 -24.13 -23.76
N LEU A 724 -28.48 -23.59 -24.57
CA LEU A 724 -28.11 -24.19 -25.85
C LEU A 724 -27.46 -25.57 -25.68
N SER A 725 -26.60 -25.74 -24.67
CA SER A 725 -25.92 -27.01 -24.41
C SER A 725 -26.88 -28.12 -23.94
N ALA A 726 -27.98 -27.76 -23.27
CA ALA A 726 -28.93 -28.72 -22.71
C ALA A 726 -29.52 -29.68 -23.77
N GLY A 727 -29.62 -29.25 -25.04
CA GLY A 727 -30.07 -30.09 -26.13
C GLY A 727 -29.19 -31.32 -26.41
N LYS A 728 -27.91 -31.31 -26.00
CA LYS A 728 -26.96 -32.40 -26.23
C LYS A 728 -27.38 -33.73 -25.63
N ILE A 729 -28.26 -33.73 -24.62
CA ILE A 729 -28.76 -34.97 -24.05
C ILE A 729 -29.59 -35.78 -25.05
N GLN A 730 -30.10 -35.16 -26.12
CA GLN A 730 -30.85 -35.85 -27.17
C GLN A 730 -29.94 -36.71 -28.07
N ASP A 731 -28.64 -36.39 -28.13
CA ASP A 731 -27.64 -37.13 -28.90
C ASP A 731 -27.04 -38.32 -28.13
N MET A 732 -27.43 -38.50 -26.87
CA MET A 732 -26.97 -39.59 -26.00
C MET A 732 -27.76 -40.88 -26.25
N SER A 733 -27.16 -42.03 -25.92
CA SER A 733 -27.92 -43.28 -25.88
C SER A 733 -28.99 -43.25 -24.77
N GLU A 734 -30.05 -44.05 -24.92
CA GLU A 734 -31.16 -44.10 -23.95
C GLU A 734 -30.66 -44.41 -22.53
N ASP A 735 -29.72 -45.36 -22.39
CA ASP A 735 -29.16 -45.77 -21.10
C ASP A 735 -28.27 -44.69 -20.47
N GLU A 736 -27.42 -43.99 -21.25
CA GLU A 736 -26.57 -42.90 -20.75
C GLU A 736 -27.41 -41.72 -20.25
N ARG A 737 -28.45 -41.35 -21.02
CA ARG A 737 -29.40 -40.30 -20.66
C ARG A 737 -30.21 -40.67 -19.43
N ALA A 738 -30.66 -41.94 -19.33
CA ALA A 738 -31.36 -42.47 -18.17
C ALA A 738 -30.56 -42.27 -16.89
N ASP A 739 -29.29 -42.66 -16.94
CA ASP A 739 -28.38 -42.63 -15.82
C ASP A 739 -28.06 -41.19 -15.40
N LEU A 740 -27.76 -40.30 -16.35
CA LEU A 740 -27.54 -38.87 -16.08
C LEU A 740 -28.75 -38.21 -15.40
N ILE A 741 -29.96 -38.40 -15.94
CA ILE A 741 -31.19 -37.82 -15.38
C ILE A 741 -31.48 -38.40 -13.99
N SER A 742 -31.33 -39.71 -13.82
CA SER A 742 -31.49 -40.38 -12.52
C SER A 742 -30.56 -39.78 -11.47
N ARG A 743 -29.28 -39.59 -11.81
CA ARG A 743 -28.29 -38.96 -10.92
C ARG A 743 -28.67 -37.52 -10.57
N MET A 744 -29.05 -36.69 -11.56
CA MET A 744 -29.46 -35.31 -11.30
C MET A 744 -30.68 -35.22 -10.36
N ILE A 745 -31.66 -36.10 -10.52
CA ILE A 745 -32.83 -36.17 -9.62
C ILE A 745 -32.39 -36.51 -8.19
N VAL A 746 -31.49 -37.48 -8.02
CA VAL A 746 -30.94 -37.86 -6.72
C VAL A 746 -30.19 -36.69 -6.07
N GLU A 747 -29.39 -35.95 -6.84
CA GLU A 747 -28.62 -34.81 -6.33
C GLU A 747 -29.50 -33.64 -5.91
N ILE A 748 -30.55 -33.31 -6.68
CA ILE A 748 -31.56 -32.32 -6.31
C ILE A 748 -32.26 -32.71 -5.00
N LEU A 749 -32.56 -34.00 -4.80
CA LEU A 749 -33.22 -34.50 -3.58
C LEU A 749 -32.31 -34.48 -2.34
N ASN A 750 -31.00 -34.56 -2.53
CA ASN A 750 -30.02 -34.68 -1.44
C ASN A 750 -29.33 -33.36 -1.07
N THR A 751 -29.40 -32.34 -1.91
CA THR A 751 -28.69 -31.07 -1.72
C THR A 751 -29.54 -30.07 -0.92
N ASP A 752 -29.09 -29.68 0.27
CA ASP A 752 -29.81 -28.75 1.16
C ASP A 752 -29.92 -27.32 0.60
N LYS A 753 -28.94 -26.89 -0.22
CA LYS A 753 -28.92 -25.56 -0.83
C LYS A 753 -28.12 -25.56 -2.13
N MET A 754 -28.76 -25.17 -3.23
CA MET A 754 -28.16 -25.01 -4.56
C MET A 754 -28.38 -23.59 -5.06
N ILE A 755 -27.47 -23.06 -5.89
CA ILE A 755 -27.63 -21.71 -6.47
C ILE A 755 -28.70 -21.76 -7.56
N ASN A 756 -29.56 -20.74 -7.62
CA ASN A 756 -30.66 -20.65 -8.59
C ASN A 756 -30.25 -20.96 -10.04
N TRP A 757 -29.10 -20.47 -10.52
CA TRP A 757 -28.68 -20.71 -11.91
C TRP A 757 -28.27 -22.19 -12.15
N ILE A 758 -27.79 -22.90 -11.13
CA ILE A 758 -27.48 -24.34 -11.24
C ILE A 758 -28.81 -25.11 -11.29
N GLU A 759 -29.78 -24.73 -10.46
CA GLU A 759 -31.12 -25.34 -10.50
C GLU A 759 -31.82 -25.11 -11.83
N GLU A 760 -31.73 -23.89 -12.38
CA GLU A 760 -32.21 -23.54 -13.73
C GLU A 760 -31.52 -24.38 -14.80
N PHE A 761 -30.20 -24.56 -14.72
CA PHE A 761 -29.47 -25.37 -15.69
C PHE A 761 -29.88 -26.85 -15.62
N ILE A 762 -29.94 -27.45 -14.43
CA ILE A 762 -30.35 -28.84 -14.27
C ILE A 762 -31.80 -29.05 -14.75
N GLU A 763 -32.70 -28.10 -14.45
CA GLU A 763 -34.07 -28.09 -14.95
C GLU A 763 -34.10 -28.14 -16.49
N GLU A 764 -33.33 -27.28 -17.16
CA GLU A 764 -33.28 -27.28 -18.63
C GLU A 764 -32.68 -28.56 -19.20
N VAL A 765 -31.66 -29.14 -18.57
CA VAL A 765 -31.10 -30.42 -19.00
C VAL A 765 -32.16 -31.52 -18.87
N ILE A 766 -32.81 -31.69 -17.72
CA ILE A 766 -33.83 -32.73 -17.51
C ILE A 766 -34.96 -32.61 -18.54
N PHE A 767 -35.53 -31.41 -18.72
CA PHE A 767 -36.68 -31.20 -19.59
C PHE A 767 -36.32 -30.95 -21.06
N SER A 768 -35.05 -31.12 -21.43
CA SER A 768 -34.65 -31.22 -22.84
C SER A 768 -34.91 -32.60 -23.44
N ALA A 769 -35.17 -33.63 -22.62
CA ALA A 769 -35.63 -34.93 -23.10
C ALA A 769 -37.07 -34.86 -23.62
N SER A 770 -37.47 -35.76 -24.53
CA SER A 770 -38.86 -35.83 -25.00
C SER A 770 -39.80 -36.30 -23.88
N TYR A 771 -41.10 -36.08 -24.06
CA TYR A 771 -42.10 -36.59 -23.12
C TYR A 771 -42.07 -38.12 -23.04
N GLU A 772 -42.03 -38.81 -24.19
CA GLU A 772 -42.00 -40.28 -24.21
C GLU A 772 -40.72 -40.84 -23.57
N ASP A 773 -39.60 -40.16 -23.80
CA ASP A 773 -38.31 -40.52 -23.19
C ASP A 773 -38.40 -40.42 -21.67
N LEU A 774 -38.82 -39.27 -21.13
CA LEU A 774 -38.97 -39.10 -19.69
C LEU A 774 -39.99 -40.08 -19.10
N GLU A 775 -41.13 -40.31 -19.76
CA GLU A 775 -42.12 -41.29 -19.30
C GLU A 775 -41.52 -42.71 -19.19
N ASN A 776 -40.75 -43.13 -20.19
CA ASN A 776 -40.09 -44.44 -20.19
C ASN A 776 -38.98 -44.56 -19.14
N LEU A 777 -38.21 -43.48 -18.94
CA LEU A 777 -37.18 -43.42 -17.92
C LEU A 777 -37.78 -43.48 -16.51
N LEU A 778 -38.87 -42.74 -16.27
CA LEU A 778 -39.55 -42.69 -14.98
C LEU A 778 -40.20 -44.01 -14.58
N LYS A 779 -40.45 -44.95 -15.51
CA LYS A 779 -40.85 -46.34 -15.16
C LYS A 779 -39.76 -47.09 -14.39
N LYS A 780 -38.48 -46.71 -14.59
CA LYS A 780 -37.31 -47.35 -13.98
C LYS A 780 -36.81 -46.61 -12.73
N ILE A 781 -37.30 -45.39 -12.46
CA ILE A 781 -36.82 -44.52 -11.37
C ILE A 781 -37.89 -44.42 -10.27
N THR A 782 -37.50 -44.70 -9.01
CA THR A 782 -38.39 -44.48 -7.86
C THR A 782 -38.17 -43.08 -7.28
N ILE A 783 -39.06 -42.13 -7.56
CA ILE A 783 -39.04 -40.80 -6.94
C ILE A 783 -39.59 -40.95 -5.51
N LYS A 784 -38.71 -40.97 -4.50
CA LYS A 784 -39.13 -41.04 -3.09
C LYS A 784 -39.64 -39.68 -2.62
N GLN A 785 -40.70 -39.67 -1.81
CA GLN A 785 -41.07 -38.50 -1.02
C GLN A 785 -39.95 -38.22 -0.02
N THR A 786 -39.52 -36.96 0.06
CA THR A 786 -38.47 -36.51 0.97
C THR A 786 -39.06 -35.61 2.04
N ASP A 787 -38.74 -35.89 3.31
CA ASP A 787 -39.09 -35.02 4.43
C ASP A 787 -38.11 -33.82 4.56
N LYS A 788 -37.07 -33.77 3.71
CA LYS A 788 -36.08 -32.69 3.69
C LYS A 788 -36.63 -31.42 3.04
N LEU A 789 -36.16 -30.29 3.57
CA LEU A 789 -36.48 -28.96 3.06
C LEU A 789 -35.73 -28.72 1.74
N ILE A 790 -36.40 -28.93 0.61
CA ILE A 790 -35.89 -28.67 -0.73
C ILE A 790 -36.36 -27.31 -1.27
N SER A 791 -35.64 -26.77 -2.26
CA SER A 791 -35.98 -25.50 -2.91
C SER A 791 -37.32 -25.55 -3.64
N GLN A 792 -37.92 -24.38 -3.91
CA GLN A 792 -39.18 -24.29 -4.65
C GLN A 792 -39.04 -24.85 -6.07
N LYS A 793 -37.90 -24.61 -6.71
CA LYS A 793 -37.62 -25.11 -8.07
C LYS A 793 -37.42 -26.62 -8.09
N ALA A 794 -36.69 -27.18 -7.11
CA ALA A 794 -36.60 -28.62 -6.91
C ALA A 794 -37.99 -29.27 -6.74
N LYS A 795 -38.88 -28.66 -5.94
CA LYS A 795 -40.27 -29.14 -5.79
C LYS A 795 -41.00 -29.15 -7.12
N GLN A 796 -40.93 -28.05 -7.88
CA GLN A 796 -41.59 -27.96 -9.18
C GLN A 796 -41.09 -29.04 -10.16
N ILE A 797 -39.77 -29.26 -10.25
CA ILE A 797 -39.17 -30.31 -11.09
C ILE A 797 -39.74 -31.68 -10.69
N LEU A 798 -39.69 -32.01 -9.40
CA LEU A 798 -40.16 -33.29 -8.89
C LEU A 798 -41.66 -33.50 -9.09
N SER A 799 -42.47 -32.47 -8.85
CA SER A 799 -43.93 -32.54 -9.03
C SER A 799 -44.31 -32.78 -10.48
N LEU A 800 -43.62 -32.14 -11.44
CA LEU A 800 -43.86 -32.39 -12.86
C LEU A 800 -43.40 -33.80 -13.27
N LEU A 801 -42.23 -34.25 -12.81
CA LEU A 801 -41.78 -35.63 -13.06
C LEU A 801 -42.73 -36.68 -12.45
N GLN A 802 -43.24 -36.45 -11.25
CA GLN A 802 -44.24 -37.32 -10.61
C GLN A 802 -45.58 -37.32 -11.36
N ALA A 803 -46.00 -36.16 -11.89
CA ALA A 803 -47.20 -36.05 -12.70
C ALA A 803 -47.09 -36.88 -13.99
N ILE A 804 -45.94 -36.81 -14.68
CA ILE A 804 -45.62 -37.63 -15.86
C ILE A 804 -45.61 -39.12 -15.48
N GLN A 805 -44.90 -39.49 -14.40
CA GLN A 805 -44.79 -40.89 -13.94
C GLN A 805 -46.17 -41.50 -13.62
N ASN A 806 -47.07 -40.72 -13.02
CA ASN A 806 -48.38 -41.18 -12.59
C ASN A 806 -49.49 -40.98 -13.62
N LYS A 807 -49.19 -40.41 -14.81
CA LYS A 807 -50.16 -40.02 -15.84
C LYS A 807 -51.30 -39.17 -15.27
N LYS A 808 -50.92 -38.07 -14.62
CA LYS A 808 -51.83 -37.10 -13.99
C LYS A 808 -51.36 -35.68 -14.25
N LEU A 809 -52.23 -34.72 -13.95
CA LEU A 809 -51.86 -33.31 -13.93
C LEU A 809 -51.27 -32.90 -12.56
N PRO A 810 -50.27 -31.99 -12.51
CA PRO A 810 -49.81 -31.40 -11.25
C PRO A 810 -50.93 -30.61 -10.55
N SER A 811 -50.73 -30.26 -9.28
CA SER A 811 -51.67 -29.40 -8.54
C SER A 811 -51.68 -27.97 -9.10
N ASP A 812 -52.76 -27.23 -8.84
CA ASP A 812 -52.89 -25.83 -9.32
C ASP A 812 -51.74 -24.94 -8.84
N SER A 813 -51.33 -25.09 -7.58
CA SER A 813 -50.19 -24.36 -7.01
C SER A 813 -48.87 -24.66 -7.72
N GLU A 814 -48.68 -25.89 -8.18
CA GLU A 814 -47.46 -26.29 -8.89
C GLU A 814 -47.49 -25.77 -10.33
N ILE A 815 -48.65 -25.85 -11.00
CA ILE A 815 -48.84 -25.30 -12.34
C ILE A 815 -48.55 -23.79 -12.33
N THR A 816 -49.15 -23.04 -11.41
CA THR A 816 -48.88 -21.60 -11.27
C THR A 816 -47.39 -21.33 -11.02
N GLY A 817 -46.76 -22.07 -10.10
CA GLY A 817 -45.34 -21.89 -9.82
C GLY A 817 -44.43 -22.17 -11.02
N ILE A 818 -44.75 -23.18 -11.83
CA ILE A 818 -44.01 -23.49 -13.07
C ILE A 818 -44.19 -22.37 -14.10
N LEU A 819 -45.41 -21.83 -14.25
CA LEU A 819 -45.67 -20.74 -15.18
C LEU A 819 -44.97 -19.43 -14.79
N GLU A 820 -44.81 -19.18 -13.50
CA GLU A 820 -44.17 -17.96 -12.98
C GLU A 820 -42.63 -18.00 -13.04
N SER A 821 -42.02 -19.17 -12.87
CA SER A 821 -40.57 -19.28 -12.63
C SER A 821 -39.85 -20.37 -13.42
N GLY A 822 -40.59 -21.22 -14.14
CA GLY A 822 -40.04 -22.30 -14.97
C GLY A 822 -39.31 -21.77 -16.20
N THR A 823 -38.32 -22.52 -16.64
CA THR A 823 -37.63 -22.31 -17.91
C THR A 823 -38.53 -22.72 -19.07
N SER A 824 -38.18 -22.28 -20.28
CA SER A 824 -38.94 -22.60 -21.49
C SER A 824 -39.12 -24.11 -21.71
N LYS A 825 -38.11 -24.91 -21.37
CA LYS A 825 -38.13 -26.38 -21.48
C LYS A 825 -39.13 -27.00 -20.51
N MET A 826 -39.14 -26.57 -19.25
CA MET A 826 -40.09 -27.06 -18.26
C MET A 826 -41.53 -26.68 -18.58
N ILE A 827 -41.75 -25.44 -19.04
CA ILE A 827 -43.07 -24.98 -19.47
C ILE A 827 -43.58 -25.80 -20.66
N ASN A 828 -42.72 -26.07 -21.65
CA ASN A 828 -43.08 -26.95 -22.76
C ASN A 828 -43.37 -28.38 -22.30
N MET A 829 -42.61 -28.91 -21.34
CA MET A 829 -42.88 -30.22 -20.77
C MET A 829 -44.21 -30.27 -20.01
N LEU A 830 -44.55 -29.20 -19.26
CA LEU A 830 -45.84 -29.05 -18.63
C LEU A 830 -46.97 -29.05 -19.66
N PHE A 831 -46.80 -28.32 -20.77
CA PHE A 831 -47.76 -28.31 -21.88
C PHE A 831 -47.96 -29.72 -22.47
N ASN A 832 -46.88 -30.45 -22.76
CA ASN A 832 -46.97 -31.84 -23.26
C ASN A 832 -47.70 -32.75 -22.26
N ASN A 833 -47.42 -32.61 -20.95
CA ASN A 833 -48.14 -33.37 -19.93
C ASN A 833 -49.63 -33.01 -19.86
N ILE A 834 -49.98 -31.76 -20.11
CA ILE A 834 -51.37 -31.29 -20.19
C ILE A 834 -52.08 -31.89 -21.41
N GLU A 835 -51.41 -31.99 -22.56
CA GLU A 835 -51.99 -32.60 -23.76
C GLU A 835 -52.31 -34.09 -23.55
N GLU A 836 -51.35 -34.84 -23.01
CA GLU A 836 -51.51 -36.28 -22.72
C GLU A 836 -52.60 -36.57 -21.67
N ASN A 837 -52.81 -35.64 -20.73
CA ASN A 837 -53.81 -35.78 -19.66
C ASN A 837 -55.03 -34.87 -19.83
N SER A 838 -55.29 -34.42 -21.07
CA SER A 838 -56.31 -33.40 -21.39
C SER A 838 -57.73 -33.75 -20.94
N LYS A 839 -58.05 -35.05 -20.81
CA LYS A 839 -59.35 -35.53 -20.31
C LYS A 839 -59.62 -35.12 -18.85
N GLU A 840 -58.59 -34.93 -18.03
CA GLU A 840 -58.73 -34.51 -16.62
C GLU A 840 -59.10 -33.02 -16.51
N LEU A 841 -58.76 -32.21 -17.51
CA LEU A 841 -58.95 -30.75 -17.48
C LEU A 841 -60.40 -30.33 -17.46
N SER A 842 -61.31 -31.12 -18.06
CA SER A 842 -62.74 -30.79 -18.11
C SER A 842 -63.40 -30.72 -16.72
N GLU A 843 -62.78 -31.34 -15.72
CA GLU A 843 -63.24 -31.34 -14.33
C GLU A 843 -62.46 -30.35 -13.44
N ARG A 844 -61.40 -29.70 -13.96
CA ARG A 844 -60.49 -28.83 -13.20
C ARG A 844 -60.61 -27.36 -13.61
N PHE A 845 -61.73 -26.73 -13.25
CA PHE A 845 -62.04 -25.35 -13.62
C PHE A 845 -61.00 -24.32 -13.17
N SER A 846 -60.42 -24.50 -11.97
CA SER A 846 -59.36 -23.63 -11.47
C SER A 846 -58.09 -23.73 -12.31
N THR A 847 -57.71 -24.94 -12.75
CA THR A 847 -56.58 -25.15 -13.67
C THR A 847 -56.83 -24.48 -15.02
N LEU A 848 -58.03 -24.64 -15.59
CA LEU A 848 -58.40 -24.00 -16.85
C LEU A 848 -58.39 -22.47 -16.76
N LEU A 849 -58.82 -21.92 -15.61
CA LEU A 849 -58.71 -20.50 -15.35
C LEU A 849 -57.25 -20.05 -15.31
N ILE A 850 -56.37 -20.76 -14.60
CA ILE A 850 -54.92 -20.49 -14.57
C ILE A 850 -54.33 -20.51 -15.99
N MET A 851 -54.73 -21.49 -16.82
CA MET A 851 -54.29 -21.58 -18.21
C MET A 851 -54.74 -20.38 -19.04
N LEU A 852 -55.99 -19.91 -18.89
CA LEU A 852 -56.52 -18.72 -19.58
C LEU A 852 -55.86 -17.42 -19.10
N GLU A 853 -55.52 -17.33 -17.81
CA GLU A 853 -54.87 -16.17 -17.21
C GLU A 853 -53.37 -16.10 -17.56
N SER A 854 -52.73 -17.23 -17.86
CA SER A 854 -51.32 -17.31 -18.24
C SER A 854 -50.99 -16.54 -19.52
N ASP A 855 -49.77 -16.01 -19.63
CA ASP A 855 -49.31 -15.28 -20.83
C ASP A 855 -48.88 -16.20 -21.99
N ILE A 856 -49.09 -17.51 -21.85
CA ILE A 856 -48.73 -18.51 -22.84
C ILE A 856 -49.91 -18.76 -23.76
N THR A 857 -49.80 -18.30 -25.00
CA THR A 857 -50.86 -18.37 -26.01
C THR A 857 -51.33 -19.80 -26.29
N LEU A 858 -50.42 -20.78 -26.33
CA LEU A 858 -50.75 -22.19 -26.53
C LEU A 858 -51.64 -22.76 -25.42
N LEU A 859 -51.36 -22.40 -24.16
CA LEU A 859 -52.19 -22.82 -23.03
C LEU A 859 -53.56 -22.15 -23.08
N ASN A 860 -53.62 -20.86 -23.45
CA ASN A 860 -54.89 -20.16 -23.63
C ASN A 860 -55.75 -20.88 -24.69
N GLN A 861 -55.18 -21.13 -25.87
CA GLN A 861 -55.88 -21.82 -26.97
C GLN A 861 -56.39 -23.21 -26.55
N LYS A 862 -55.57 -23.97 -25.82
CA LYS A 862 -56.00 -25.30 -25.34
C LYS A 862 -57.15 -25.21 -24.33
N ALA A 863 -57.11 -24.23 -23.43
CA ALA A 863 -58.20 -24.01 -22.48
C ALA A 863 -59.49 -23.55 -23.19
N GLU A 864 -59.38 -22.69 -24.22
CA GLU A 864 -60.51 -22.30 -25.07
C GLU A 864 -61.11 -23.51 -25.81
N GLU A 865 -60.27 -24.37 -26.41
CA GLU A 865 -60.70 -25.60 -27.10
C GLU A 865 -61.49 -26.52 -26.15
N ILE A 866 -60.99 -26.71 -24.92
CA ILE A 866 -61.66 -27.53 -23.91
C ILE A 866 -62.98 -26.89 -23.51
N PHE A 867 -63.00 -25.57 -23.28
CA PHE A 867 -64.21 -24.82 -22.95
C PHE A 867 -65.32 -25.00 -24.01
N GLU A 868 -64.98 -24.94 -25.30
CA GLU A 868 -65.96 -25.13 -26.38
C GLU A 868 -66.59 -26.52 -26.39
N ASN A 869 -65.79 -27.54 -26.09
CA ASN A 869 -66.17 -28.95 -26.14
C ASN A 869 -66.77 -29.50 -24.84
N MET A 870 -66.92 -28.67 -23.80
CA MET A 870 -67.54 -29.06 -22.54
C MET A 870 -69.05 -29.30 -22.66
N ASP A 871 -69.56 -30.16 -21.77
CA ASP A 871 -71.00 -30.27 -21.54
C ASP A 871 -71.60 -28.94 -21.05
N GLU A 872 -72.87 -28.71 -21.35
CA GLU A 872 -73.51 -27.40 -21.18
C GLU A 872 -73.51 -26.91 -19.72
N GLU A 873 -73.70 -27.80 -18.75
CA GLU A 873 -73.68 -27.44 -17.33
C GLU A 873 -72.28 -27.06 -16.84
N LYS A 874 -71.25 -27.86 -17.18
CA LYS A 874 -69.87 -27.53 -16.82
C LYS A 874 -69.36 -26.30 -17.54
N ARG A 875 -69.70 -26.14 -18.82
CA ARG A 875 -69.37 -24.95 -19.61
C ARG A 875 -69.99 -23.71 -18.99
N LYS A 876 -71.26 -23.75 -18.58
CA LYS A 876 -71.92 -22.65 -17.86
C LYS A 876 -71.20 -22.33 -16.55
N LYS A 877 -70.82 -23.33 -15.76
CA LYS A 877 -70.10 -23.11 -14.50
C LYS A 877 -68.73 -22.47 -14.70
N LEU A 878 -67.92 -22.96 -15.64
CA LEU A 878 -66.63 -22.38 -15.98
C LEU A 878 -66.77 -20.97 -16.58
N HIS A 879 -67.80 -20.72 -17.38
CA HIS A 879 -68.05 -19.40 -17.97
C HIS A 879 -68.29 -18.32 -16.91
N GLY A 880 -69.04 -18.64 -15.86
CA GLY A 880 -69.19 -17.75 -14.70
C GLY A 880 -67.83 -17.43 -14.06
N ILE A 881 -66.96 -18.43 -13.88
CA ILE A 881 -65.61 -18.25 -13.33
C ILE A 881 -64.75 -17.34 -14.25
N ILE A 882 -64.83 -17.53 -15.56
CA ILE A 882 -64.09 -16.73 -16.56
C ILE A 882 -64.52 -15.26 -16.52
N ILE A 883 -65.83 -14.99 -16.40
CA ILE A 883 -66.36 -13.62 -16.33
C ILE A 883 -65.89 -12.90 -15.07
N ASP A 884 -65.73 -13.62 -13.97
CA ASP A 884 -65.24 -13.08 -12.69
C ASP A 884 -63.72 -12.89 -12.63
N SER A 885 -62.98 -13.36 -13.63
CA SER A 885 -61.54 -13.17 -13.67
C SER A 885 -61.20 -11.69 -13.66
N PRO A 886 -60.23 -11.24 -12.84
CA PRO A 886 -59.75 -9.87 -12.89
C PRO A 886 -58.89 -9.58 -14.14
N VAL A 887 -58.53 -10.60 -14.93
CA VAL A 887 -57.60 -10.48 -16.06
C VAL A 887 -58.34 -10.12 -17.35
N LYS A 888 -57.99 -8.98 -17.95
CA LYS A 888 -58.70 -8.43 -19.12
C LYS A 888 -58.92 -9.37 -20.29
N LYS A 889 -57.90 -10.12 -20.71
CA LYS A 889 -58.03 -11.08 -21.80
C LYS A 889 -59.06 -12.18 -21.49
N VAL A 890 -59.14 -12.60 -20.22
CA VAL A 890 -60.01 -13.69 -19.76
C VAL A 890 -61.45 -13.23 -19.65
N TYR A 891 -61.74 -12.14 -18.93
CA TYR A 891 -63.12 -11.64 -18.89
C TYR A 891 -63.59 -11.19 -20.27
N SER A 892 -62.72 -10.68 -21.15
CA SER A 892 -63.09 -10.33 -22.53
C SER A 892 -63.46 -11.55 -23.36
N PHE A 893 -62.72 -12.67 -23.20
CA PHE A 893 -63.11 -13.97 -23.75
C PHE A 893 -64.50 -14.39 -23.23
N GLY A 894 -64.72 -14.25 -21.92
CA GLY A 894 -66.01 -14.51 -21.27
C GLY A 894 -67.16 -13.67 -21.84
N LEU A 895 -66.98 -12.36 -22.00
CA LEU A 895 -67.98 -11.46 -22.60
C LEU A 895 -68.33 -11.86 -24.04
N ARG A 896 -67.31 -12.15 -24.85
CA ARG A 896 -67.51 -12.61 -26.24
C ARG A 896 -68.34 -13.90 -26.28
N LYS A 897 -67.99 -14.87 -25.43
CA LYS A 897 -68.73 -16.14 -25.34
C LYS A 897 -70.13 -15.98 -24.78
N LEU A 898 -70.37 -14.95 -23.98
CA LEU A 898 -71.69 -14.66 -23.44
C LEU A 898 -72.67 -14.23 -24.55
N ASP A 899 -72.22 -13.41 -25.50
CA ASP A 899 -72.99 -13.08 -26.71
C ASP A 899 -73.23 -14.30 -27.61
N GLU A 900 -72.20 -15.13 -27.80
CA GLU A 900 -72.28 -16.31 -28.67
C GLU A 900 -73.25 -17.38 -28.13
N ILE A 901 -73.20 -17.64 -26.81
CA ILE A 901 -73.92 -18.75 -26.17
C ILE A 901 -75.33 -18.33 -25.74
N TYR A 902 -75.50 -17.15 -25.13
CA TYR A 902 -76.77 -16.75 -24.49
C TYR A 902 -77.53 -15.64 -25.24
N LYS A 903 -76.87 -14.92 -26.16
CA LYS A 903 -77.46 -13.81 -26.93
C LYS A 903 -78.17 -12.78 -26.01
N ASP A 904 -79.50 -12.74 -26.03
CA ASP A 904 -80.31 -11.79 -25.24
C ASP A 904 -80.88 -12.41 -23.95
N LEU A 905 -80.69 -13.72 -23.74
CA LEU A 905 -81.21 -14.50 -22.61
C LEU A 905 -80.08 -14.86 -21.63
N ILE A 906 -79.42 -13.83 -21.08
CA ILE A 906 -78.32 -13.99 -20.13
C ILE A 906 -78.85 -14.61 -18.83
N PRO A 907 -78.23 -15.69 -18.29
CA PRO A 907 -78.60 -16.26 -17.01
C PRO A 907 -78.59 -15.22 -15.88
N LYS A 908 -79.61 -15.27 -15.01
CA LYS A 908 -79.78 -14.31 -13.90
C LYS A 908 -78.53 -14.24 -13.01
N GLU A 909 -77.87 -15.38 -12.80
CA GLU A 909 -76.66 -15.50 -11.98
C GLU A 909 -75.50 -14.69 -12.57
N PHE A 910 -75.33 -14.70 -13.89
CA PHE A 910 -74.28 -13.92 -14.57
C PHE A 910 -74.57 -12.42 -14.54
N VAL A 911 -75.84 -12.02 -14.67
CA VAL A 911 -76.23 -10.61 -14.56
C VAL A 911 -75.83 -10.04 -13.20
N ILE A 912 -76.13 -10.76 -12.12
CA ILE A 912 -75.76 -10.35 -10.75
C ILE A 912 -74.24 -10.28 -10.60
N GLN A 913 -73.55 -11.34 -11.02
CA GLN A 913 -72.09 -11.45 -10.97
C GLN A 913 -71.39 -10.29 -11.71
N MET A 914 -71.84 -9.97 -12.93
CA MET A 914 -71.28 -8.89 -13.75
C MET A 914 -71.54 -7.49 -13.18
N LEU A 915 -72.66 -7.29 -12.47
CA LEU A 915 -72.97 -6.03 -11.79
C LEU A 915 -72.07 -5.81 -10.57
N GLU A 916 -71.65 -6.89 -9.91
CA GLU A 916 -70.75 -6.85 -8.76
C GLU A 916 -69.26 -6.83 -9.17
N HIS A 917 -68.96 -7.18 -10.43
CA HIS A 917 -67.61 -7.28 -10.96
C HIS A 917 -66.75 -6.01 -10.80
N THR A 918 -65.46 -6.16 -10.55
CA THR A 918 -64.56 -5.01 -10.28
C THR A 918 -64.24 -4.17 -11.53
N SER A 919 -64.25 -4.77 -12.72
CA SER A 919 -63.98 -4.08 -13.99
C SER A 919 -65.16 -3.21 -14.46
N SER A 920 -64.88 -1.94 -14.77
CA SER A 920 -65.86 -1.01 -15.37
C SER A 920 -66.29 -1.43 -16.77
N GLU A 921 -65.46 -2.18 -17.50
CA GLU A 921 -65.77 -2.68 -18.85
C GLU A 921 -66.89 -3.73 -18.81
N VAL A 922 -66.78 -4.69 -17.88
CA VAL A 922 -67.81 -5.73 -17.65
C VAL A 922 -69.12 -5.09 -17.18
N LYS A 923 -69.04 -4.11 -16.28
CA LYS A 923 -70.20 -3.34 -15.79
C LYS A 923 -70.89 -2.52 -16.88
N SER A 924 -70.12 -1.87 -17.75
CA SER A 924 -70.66 -1.13 -18.90
C SER A 924 -71.36 -2.07 -19.87
N TYR A 925 -70.72 -3.20 -20.19
CA TYR A 925 -71.28 -4.20 -21.10
C TYR A 925 -72.63 -4.72 -20.62
N ILE A 926 -72.75 -5.11 -19.33
CA ILE A 926 -74.05 -5.59 -18.81
C ILE A 926 -75.08 -4.46 -18.72
N SER A 927 -74.67 -3.23 -18.39
CA SER A 927 -75.57 -2.06 -18.39
C SER A 927 -76.16 -1.80 -19.79
N ASP A 928 -75.35 -1.93 -20.84
CA ASP A 928 -75.79 -1.73 -22.22
C ASP A 928 -76.74 -2.85 -22.68
N LYS A 929 -76.42 -4.12 -22.42
CA LYS A 929 -77.33 -5.26 -22.68
C LYS A 929 -78.64 -5.14 -21.92
N THR A 930 -78.59 -4.63 -20.69
CA THR A 930 -79.80 -4.48 -19.87
C THR A 930 -80.69 -3.33 -20.36
N LYS A 931 -80.19 -2.38 -21.16
CA LYS A 931 -81.03 -1.34 -21.81
C LYS A 931 -82.10 -1.94 -22.72
N ASP A 932 -81.74 -2.98 -23.49
CA ASP A 932 -82.68 -3.70 -24.37
C ASP A 932 -83.63 -4.60 -23.56
N ILE A 933 -83.17 -5.11 -22.41
CA ILE A 933 -83.97 -5.92 -21.49
C ILE A 933 -84.95 -5.04 -20.69
N LEU A 934 -84.59 -3.81 -20.28
CA LEU A 934 -85.45 -2.87 -19.53
C LEU A 934 -86.66 -2.40 -20.32
N ASN A 935 -86.48 -2.15 -21.61
CA ASN A 935 -87.58 -1.84 -22.52
C ASN A 935 -88.60 -3.00 -22.60
N ASN A 936 -88.15 -4.24 -22.38
CA ASN A 936 -88.99 -5.43 -22.33
C ASN A 936 -89.51 -5.79 -20.91
N LEU A 937 -88.75 -5.47 -19.85
CA LEU A 937 -89.07 -5.78 -18.45
C LEU A 937 -90.20 -4.94 -17.84
N GLY A 938 -90.60 -3.81 -18.44
CA GLY A 938 -91.88 -3.17 -18.14
C GLY A 938 -93.09 -4.10 -18.36
N ASN A 939 -92.87 -5.28 -18.98
CA ASN A 939 -93.84 -6.35 -19.12
C ASN A 939 -93.57 -7.62 -18.28
N GLY A 940 -92.53 -7.66 -17.43
CA GLY A 940 -92.07 -8.86 -16.70
C GLY A 940 -91.98 -8.73 -15.18
N ASP A 941 -91.12 -9.55 -14.54
CA ASP A 941 -90.96 -9.71 -13.08
C ASP A 941 -90.75 -8.39 -12.32
N LYS A 942 -91.76 -8.01 -11.53
CA LYS A 942 -91.81 -6.73 -10.79
C LYS A 942 -90.66 -6.58 -9.80
N GLU A 943 -90.24 -7.67 -9.15
CA GLU A 943 -89.21 -7.60 -8.10
C GLU A 943 -87.81 -7.39 -8.71
N LEU A 944 -87.55 -8.03 -9.85
CA LEU A 944 -86.30 -7.83 -10.57
C LEU A 944 -86.18 -6.40 -11.12
N PHE A 945 -87.28 -5.83 -11.63
CA PHE A 945 -87.30 -4.43 -12.05
C PHE A 945 -87.05 -3.47 -10.88
N MET A 946 -87.70 -3.71 -9.72
CA MET A 946 -87.50 -2.88 -8.53
C MET A 946 -86.06 -2.96 -7.98
N TYR A 947 -85.44 -4.14 -7.97
CA TYR A 947 -84.04 -4.30 -7.60
C TYR A 947 -83.10 -3.52 -8.54
N TYR A 948 -83.33 -3.64 -9.85
CA TYR A 948 -82.53 -2.96 -10.86
C TYR A 948 -82.69 -1.43 -10.80
N MET A 949 -83.93 -0.96 -10.62
CA MET A 949 -84.25 0.46 -10.47
C MET A 949 -83.51 1.06 -9.26
N ARG A 950 -83.56 0.41 -8.10
CA ARG A 950 -82.80 0.84 -6.91
C ARG A 950 -81.31 0.91 -7.21
N THR A 951 -80.74 -0.19 -7.71
CA THR A 951 -79.29 -0.30 -7.93
C THR A 951 -78.79 0.79 -8.86
N LEU A 952 -79.47 1.04 -9.98
CA LEU A 952 -79.05 2.07 -10.94
C LEU A 952 -79.26 3.51 -10.45
N LEU A 953 -80.37 3.79 -9.77
CA LEU A 953 -80.66 5.16 -9.33
C LEU A 953 -79.66 5.64 -8.27
N PHE A 954 -79.24 4.75 -7.36
CA PHE A 954 -78.30 5.07 -6.30
C PHE A 954 -76.81 5.04 -6.72
N LEU A 955 -76.49 4.68 -7.98
CA LEU A 955 -75.12 4.75 -8.49
C LEU A 955 -74.65 6.21 -8.71
N PRO A 956 -73.35 6.53 -8.54
CA PRO A 956 -72.81 7.87 -8.77
C PRO A 956 -72.98 8.33 -10.23
N ASN A 957 -73.12 9.64 -10.45
CA ASN A 957 -73.54 10.26 -11.73
C ASN A 957 -72.61 10.08 -12.96
N LYS A 958 -71.58 9.22 -12.89
CA LYS A 958 -70.66 8.93 -13.99
C LYS A 958 -71.24 7.96 -15.04
N VAL A 959 -72.47 7.46 -14.87
CA VAL A 959 -73.18 6.60 -15.85
C VAL A 959 -74.46 7.30 -16.29
N SER A 960 -74.34 8.45 -16.95
CA SER A 960 -75.47 9.40 -17.14
C SER A 960 -76.57 8.92 -18.09
N LYS A 961 -76.26 8.08 -19.09
CA LYS A 961 -77.24 7.66 -20.11
C LYS A 961 -78.22 6.58 -19.65
N SER A 962 -77.80 5.72 -18.71
CA SER A 962 -78.64 4.60 -18.23
C SER A 962 -79.76 5.09 -17.30
N LYS A 963 -79.46 6.11 -16.47
CA LYS A 963 -80.46 6.76 -15.60
C LYS A 963 -81.54 7.47 -16.41
N ASP A 964 -81.19 8.10 -17.53
CA ASP A 964 -82.15 8.84 -18.36
C ASP A 964 -83.23 7.93 -18.92
N ASN A 965 -82.82 6.80 -19.51
CA ASN A 965 -83.78 5.81 -20.01
C ASN A 965 -84.61 5.20 -18.88
N LEU A 966 -84.02 5.01 -17.69
CA LEU A 966 -84.74 4.49 -16.53
C LEU A 966 -85.83 5.47 -16.07
N TYR A 967 -85.52 6.77 -15.96
CA TYR A 967 -86.50 7.81 -15.62
C TYR A 967 -87.63 7.95 -16.65
N GLU A 968 -87.40 7.60 -17.92
CA GLU A 968 -88.45 7.53 -18.96
C GLU A 968 -89.36 6.30 -18.83
N VAL A 969 -88.84 5.17 -18.35
CA VAL A 969 -89.60 3.91 -18.24
C VAL A 969 -90.35 3.80 -16.91
N ILE A 970 -89.84 4.42 -15.83
CA ILE A 970 -90.47 4.38 -14.50
C ILE A 970 -91.95 4.79 -14.53
N PRO A 971 -92.38 5.90 -15.18
CA PRO A 971 -93.79 6.26 -15.24
C PRO A 971 -94.67 5.16 -15.86
N LYS A 972 -94.20 4.56 -16.97
CA LYS A 972 -94.92 3.48 -17.66
C LYS A 972 -95.04 2.22 -16.78
N PHE A 973 -94.00 1.88 -16.03
CA PHE A 973 -94.00 0.76 -15.09
C PHE A 973 -95.00 0.98 -13.96
N VAL A 974 -94.99 2.16 -13.34
CA VAL A 974 -95.87 2.50 -12.22
C VAL A 974 -97.35 2.55 -12.62
N ILE A 975 -97.67 3.09 -13.80
CA ILE A 975 -99.04 3.08 -14.34
C ILE A 975 -99.58 1.66 -14.48
N LYS A 976 -98.73 0.73 -14.93
CA LYS A 976 -99.09 -0.68 -15.14
C LYS A 976 -99.12 -1.49 -13.85
N HIS A 977 -98.28 -1.15 -12.87
CA HIS A 977 -98.13 -1.85 -11.60
C HIS A 977 -98.38 -0.90 -10.43
N LYS A 978 -99.65 -0.51 -10.27
CA LYS A 978 -100.08 0.44 -9.23
C LYS A 978 -99.75 0.01 -7.79
N ASP A 979 -99.60 -1.30 -7.56
CA ASP A 979 -99.18 -1.85 -6.27
C ASP A 979 -97.76 -1.44 -5.85
N LYS A 980 -96.92 -0.99 -6.79
CA LYS A 980 -95.56 -0.50 -6.55
C LYS A 980 -95.44 1.03 -6.54
N LEU A 981 -96.55 1.76 -6.72
CA LEU A 981 -96.57 3.23 -6.78
C LEU A 981 -95.94 3.87 -5.54
N GLU A 982 -96.38 3.50 -4.35
CA GLU A 982 -95.91 4.09 -3.09
C GLU A 982 -94.41 3.82 -2.87
N GLU A 983 -93.94 2.62 -3.22
CA GLU A 983 -92.53 2.23 -3.12
C GLU A 983 -91.65 3.04 -4.09
N VAL A 984 -92.11 3.27 -5.33
CA VAL A 984 -91.40 4.07 -6.33
C VAL A 984 -91.44 5.57 -5.98
N GLU A 985 -92.56 6.09 -5.50
CA GLU A 985 -92.65 7.49 -5.07
C GLU A 985 -91.67 7.78 -3.94
N ASN A 986 -91.58 6.89 -2.95
CA ASN A 986 -90.63 7.04 -1.84
C ASN A 986 -89.17 7.06 -2.32
N ILE A 987 -88.81 6.18 -3.27
CA ILE A 987 -87.46 6.15 -3.86
C ILE A 987 -87.17 7.45 -4.64
N LEU A 988 -88.12 7.94 -5.43
CA LEU A 988 -87.97 9.19 -6.19
C LEU A 988 -87.93 10.42 -5.28
N LEU A 989 -88.67 10.43 -4.17
CA LEU A 989 -88.62 11.50 -3.16
C LEU A 989 -87.28 11.51 -2.41
N ASP A 990 -86.77 10.33 -2.06
CA ASP A 990 -85.46 10.19 -1.42
C ASP A 990 -84.35 10.76 -2.33
N ILE A 991 -84.35 10.38 -3.61
CA ILE A 991 -83.43 10.95 -4.60
C ILE A 991 -83.71 12.44 -4.86
N GLY A 992 -84.98 12.85 -4.86
CA GLY A 992 -85.42 14.25 -4.98
C GLY A 992 -84.98 15.14 -3.82
N SER A 993 -84.48 14.56 -2.73
CA SER A 993 -83.84 15.27 -1.62
C SER A 993 -82.30 15.25 -1.66
N SER A 994 -81.73 14.72 -2.74
CA SER A 994 -80.27 14.70 -3.00
C SER A 994 -79.71 16.10 -3.30
N ASN A 995 -78.48 16.36 -2.87
CA ASN A 995 -77.73 17.59 -3.18
C ASN A 995 -77.22 17.67 -4.64
N ILE A 996 -77.48 16.64 -5.45
CA ILE A 996 -77.06 16.59 -6.86
C ILE A 996 -78.20 17.13 -7.73
N ILE A 997 -78.08 18.39 -8.16
CA ILE A 997 -79.13 19.16 -8.88
C ILE A 997 -79.76 18.37 -10.03
N LEU A 998 -78.95 17.69 -10.85
CA LEU A 998 -79.44 16.96 -12.02
C LEU A 998 -80.29 15.73 -11.65
N ASP A 999 -79.89 14.98 -10.62
CA ASP A 999 -80.65 13.81 -10.15
C ASP A 999 -81.93 14.25 -9.41
N LEU A 1000 -81.86 15.35 -8.66
CA LEU A 1000 -83.01 16.00 -8.02
C LEU A 1000 -84.05 16.43 -9.06
N GLU A 1001 -83.63 17.16 -10.10
CA GLU A 1001 -84.52 17.64 -11.16
C GLU A 1001 -85.20 16.48 -11.89
N ARG A 1002 -84.44 15.44 -12.24
CA ARG A 1002 -84.98 14.26 -12.94
C ARG A 1002 -85.95 13.48 -12.08
N ALA A 1003 -85.59 13.17 -10.84
CA ALA A 1003 -86.45 12.41 -9.93
C ALA A 1003 -87.75 13.16 -9.62
N LEU A 1004 -87.70 14.47 -9.37
CA LEU A 1004 -88.89 15.29 -9.13
C LEU A 1004 -89.73 15.47 -10.41
N THR A 1005 -89.11 15.58 -11.58
CA THR A 1005 -89.83 15.66 -12.86
C THR A 1005 -90.56 14.35 -13.16
N THR A 1006 -89.89 13.20 -13.00
CA THR A 1006 -90.50 11.88 -13.17
C THR A 1006 -91.61 11.66 -12.14
N LEU A 1007 -91.42 12.06 -10.88
CA LEU A 1007 -92.46 12.02 -9.84
C LEU A 1007 -93.67 12.90 -10.20
N ALA A 1008 -93.44 14.09 -10.75
CA ALA A 1008 -94.51 14.98 -11.20
C ALA A 1008 -95.29 14.39 -12.38
N ILE A 1009 -94.62 13.71 -13.32
CA ILE A 1009 -95.28 12.98 -14.42
C ILE A 1009 -96.16 11.85 -13.87
N ILE A 1010 -95.62 11.02 -12.96
CA ILE A 1010 -96.37 9.94 -12.30
C ILE A 1010 -97.62 10.49 -11.60
N ARG A 1011 -97.48 11.56 -10.81
CA ARG A 1011 -98.59 12.16 -10.07
C ARG A 1011 -99.63 12.84 -10.96
N LYS A 1012 -99.22 13.37 -12.12
CA LYS A 1012 -100.14 13.98 -13.10
C LYS A 1012 -100.92 12.92 -13.87
N GLU A 1013 -100.30 11.79 -14.19
CA GLU A 1013 -100.92 10.68 -14.94
C GLU A 1013 -101.67 9.67 -14.04
N ALA A 1014 -101.47 9.70 -12.72
CA ALA A 1014 -102.14 8.84 -11.74
C ALA A 1014 -103.45 9.42 -11.14
N VAL A 1015 -103.85 10.64 -11.50
CA VAL A 1015 -105.15 11.27 -11.16
C VAL A 1015 -106.26 10.84 -12.10
#